data_AF-A0A2E1RCT0-F1
#
_entry.id   AF-A0A2E1RCT0-F1
#
_cell.length_a   1.000
_cell.length_b   1.000
_cell.length_c   1.000
_cell.angle_alpha   90.00
_cell.angle_beta   90.00
_cell.angle_gamma   90.00
#
_symmetry.space_group_name_H-M   'P 1'
#
loop_
_entity.id
_entity.type
_entity.pdbx_description
1 polymer ?
#
loop_
_entity_poly.entity_id
_entity_poly.type
_entity_poly.pdbx_seq_one_letter_code
_entity_poly.pdbx_strand_id
1 'polypeptide(L)'
;MLTVISFFLTASGVSAQCWTSDLSEEEQLAVARETYADGLYSASIETAKCYLNQFKESAAREEIFYLRVKALRKGGDIQASIKAFDEMKVNFPSSISYLDDEVLQRAIILIRTGKYPLAIKTLNSLLKDYPISKLRDEANYWLGYVTSINAELLRKKNKELAFQKYKNSIQFFKNSDPTKLAQSQRQERLYLTGRAWWFLNDIHKTEDVWQEYLKQSTSIKPEKALNIKHQLASKFQLVKKYEQAEKWFELIVTDHPNSKLASGSTFWRAEMAYNASLQRTGTADLGPKLVNHLVNNYKIYLAKKDKKYLPLTFYRIGVLGQKHQPKESIVAFQQYLSTKDKTYASEVQYRLAYLFIESNQLKKAIETFSTYLSTKDKTYADDSQYRLGYLYIETKKPKKAIETFNKYLKNGKGRHVVETQIRLGYLYIENKQLKKAIKTFEKYLASDDTLHVVEIQIRLGYLYVDTKQPKKAIKIFEKYLSSKDIDHVKEVQIRLGYLYIENKQLKKAIKIFEKYLASDETEHSLSIQLRLAFLYAETKQNFLAISLLEQVRLNTDYQNNPELLETLMVLYRETVSKDKFVQFLLSVKGNTKLNAHLRHRFQTQLLLTYFEQNKCKKLILEINDKPGYLQKSKNTNPEEWQHLQYIKSSCLLETKKWKEARIVSRKILDSEKYREQAIQILLESHKQLKDWKAITWEFQEIYDRKSPKMTIPYFQLWLFAAQRRTDFRRLERIQIIAERWKSAFPEDKQNMTEINLLISSQRLRELTAQENWKGISNFIRSEYKAGNISLDKQYFTQLLYAEKKLDNWGGILSVYELLREHDPQRTYNLDALIDQAEAAEKLGKKELSISFYRKALKLKPQTERDKIKQDEIRKYLAQGSFQKWIEKGDWTKITKAIHKEVREKKRILDEQNFELLIYAENKKSGSKRYNGILDAYALMAKYNKAKTQTVEALIAQGYAAEKLGGYKRAKGYYRNALKKVPDKNVNLVLQLVGELTRLYERSKDYKLLINTYERAYKVLKKSSQHKKEHLTYAYLIGYHQSSNLKQTKKARIWMMRADGGGISSQELQASFWVAQLDREANKTNKALKRLKELADRKIEVNSSMYVQIHFELGTLYHSKEKWKSALYHYRIVAKASVPAELKQFQNTAMQKAKEIEKYLKSIAVSK
;
A
#
# COMPACT_ATOMS: atom_id res chain seq x y z
N MET A 1 -28.15 104.49 -14.76
CA MET A 1 -26.82 105.09 -14.98
C MET A 1 -25.77 104.10 -14.54
N LEU A 2 -24.77 103.76 -15.35
CA LEU A 2 -23.75 102.76 -14.96
C LEU A 2 -22.38 103.01 -15.61
N THR A 3 -21.90 104.27 -15.60
CA THR A 3 -20.51 104.65 -15.96
C THR A 3 -20.16 106.07 -15.47
N VAL A 4 -19.99 106.28 -14.16
CA VAL A 4 -19.11 107.29 -13.49
C VAL A 4 -18.91 106.77 -12.05
N ILE A 5 -17.90 107.27 -11.33
CA ILE A 5 -17.56 106.93 -9.93
C ILE A 5 -16.89 105.55 -9.76
N SER A 6 -15.82 105.34 -10.52
CA SER A 6 -14.64 104.62 -10.03
C SER A 6 -13.49 105.61 -9.81
N PHE A 7 -13.78 106.71 -9.10
CA PHE A 7 -12.82 107.69 -8.61
C PHE A 7 -13.27 108.21 -7.24
N PHE A 8 -12.28 108.45 -6.37
CA PHE A 8 -12.38 108.92 -4.98
C PHE A 8 -12.98 107.95 -3.94
N LEU A 9 -12.08 107.34 -3.16
CA LEU A 9 -12.27 107.27 -1.71
C LEU A 9 -10.92 107.39 -0.98
N THR A 10 -10.46 108.64 -0.80
CA THR A 10 -9.60 109.07 0.31
C THR A 10 -9.99 110.49 0.70
N ALA A 11 -10.06 110.76 2.02
CA ALA A 11 -10.37 112.01 2.73
C ALA A 11 -11.80 112.17 3.28
N SER A 12 -11.91 112.90 4.39
CA SER A 12 -13.01 112.78 5.36
C SER A 12 -13.35 114.09 6.12
N GLY A 13 -14.65 114.41 6.21
CA GLY A 13 -15.29 114.99 7.42
C GLY A 13 -15.26 116.51 7.68
N VAL A 14 -16.45 117.13 7.79
CA VAL A 14 -16.79 118.31 8.61
C VAL A 14 -18.25 118.17 9.12
N SER A 15 -18.57 118.74 10.28
CA SER A 15 -19.87 118.67 10.97
C SER A 15 -20.97 119.58 10.38
N ALA A 16 -22.24 119.15 10.44
CA ALA A 16 -23.38 119.83 9.81
C ALA A 16 -24.36 120.51 10.80
N GLN A 17 -24.93 121.62 10.33
CA GLN A 17 -26.13 122.31 10.82
C GLN A 17 -27.39 121.45 10.47
N CYS A 18 -28.58 121.65 11.08
CA CYS A 18 -29.79 120.87 10.74
C CYS A 18 -30.18 121.09 9.26
N TRP A 19 -29.68 120.23 8.38
CA TRP A 19 -29.73 120.39 6.91
C TRP A 19 -31.12 120.26 6.28
N THR A 20 -32.16 119.99 7.08
CA THR A 20 -33.57 119.88 6.66
C THR A 20 -34.47 120.98 7.22
N SER A 21 -33.93 122.00 7.92
CA SER A 21 -34.72 123.03 8.61
C SER A 21 -35.69 123.80 7.70
N ASP A 22 -35.31 123.93 6.43
CA ASP A 22 -35.97 124.79 5.45
C ASP A 22 -37.04 124.05 4.64
N LEU A 23 -37.23 122.74 4.91
CA LEU A 23 -38.27 121.88 4.32
C LEU A 23 -39.57 121.93 5.14
N SER A 24 -40.70 121.75 4.46
CA SER A 24 -42.03 121.65 5.09
C SER A 24 -42.20 120.39 5.96
N GLU A 25 -43.26 120.34 6.76
CA GLU A 25 -43.53 119.21 7.67
C GLU A 25 -43.65 117.88 6.91
N GLU A 26 -44.42 117.84 5.81
CA GLU A 26 -44.60 116.63 5.00
C GLU A 26 -43.30 116.17 4.33
N GLU A 27 -42.47 117.11 3.85
CA GLU A 27 -41.17 116.83 3.24
C GLU A 27 -40.18 116.28 4.28
N GLN A 28 -40.07 116.89 5.46
CA GLN A 28 -39.22 116.36 6.54
C GLN A 28 -39.69 114.97 7.00
N LEU A 29 -41.00 114.74 7.06
CA LEU A 29 -41.59 113.43 7.40
C LEU A 29 -41.25 112.37 6.34
N ALA A 30 -41.36 112.73 5.06
CA ALA A 30 -40.97 111.85 3.94
C ALA A 30 -39.48 111.52 3.98
N VAL A 31 -38.60 112.53 4.10
CA VAL A 31 -37.14 112.34 4.19
C VAL A 31 -36.77 111.45 5.38
N ALA A 32 -37.40 111.62 6.54
CA ALA A 32 -37.14 110.77 7.70
C ALA A 32 -37.48 109.28 7.44
N ARG A 33 -38.60 109.01 6.73
CA ARG A 33 -39.06 107.67 6.33
C ARG A 33 -38.18 107.05 5.24
N GLU A 34 -37.86 107.79 4.18
CA GLU A 34 -37.05 107.32 3.05
C GLU A 34 -35.62 107.02 3.48
N THR A 35 -34.98 107.94 4.22
CA THR A 35 -33.63 107.68 4.78
C THR A 35 -33.60 106.48 5.73
N TYR A 36 -34.70 106.16 6.42
CA TYR A 36 -34.80 104.91 7.18
C TYR A 36 -34.93 103.68 6.27
N ALA A 37 -35.76 103.76 5.22
CA ALA A 37 -35.99 102.67 4.27
C ALA A 37 -34.71 102.30 3.49
N ASP A 38 -33.94 103.31 3.07
CA ASP A 38 -32.66 103.17 2.38
C ASP A 38 -31.50 102.77 3.31
N GLY A 39 -31.76 102.67 4.62
CA GLY A 39 -30.77 102.26 5.61
C GLY A 39 -29.76 103.36 6.01
N LEU A 40 -30.02 104.61 5.63
CA LEU A 40 -29.25 105.80 6.03
C LEU A 40 -29.61 106.23 7.45
N TYR A 41 -29.42 105.32 8.41
CA TYR A 41 -29.96 105.47 9.77
C TYR A 41 -29.46 106.73 10.50
N SER A 42 -28.22 107.17 10.30
CA SER A 42 -27.70 108.42 10.88
C SER A 42 -28.46 109.64 10.37
N ALA A 43 -28.71 109.73 9.06
CA ALA A 43 -29.51 110.81 8.47
C ALA A 43 -30.97 110.77 8.94
N SER A 44 -31.56 109.57 9.05
CA SER A 44 -32.92 109.38 9.59
C SER A 44 -33.02 109.82 11.06
N ILE A 45 -32.00 109.52 11.88
CA ILE A 45 -31.92 109.96 13.29
C ILE A 45 -31.84 111.49 13.39
N GLU A 46 -30.97 112.12 12.59
CA GLU A 46 -30.81 113.59 12.58
C GLU A 46 -32.09 114.28 12.10
N THR A 47 -32.66 113.83 10.98
CA THR A 47 -33.92 114.38 10.44
C THR A 47 -35.07 114.22 11.44
N ALA A 48 -35.20 113.05 12.07
CA ALA A 48 -36.20 112.83 13.12
C ALA A 48 -36.00 113.74 14.36
N LYS A 49 -34.75 114.08 14.73
CA LYS A 49 -34.49 115.08 15.79
C LYS A 49 -34.88 116.49 15.36
N CYS A 50 -34.51 116.92 14.15
CA CYS A 50 -34.86 118.25 13.64
C CYS A 50 -36.41 118.39 13.59
N TYR A 51 -37.11 117.38 13.04
CA TYR A 51 -38.57 117.31 13.01
C TYR A 51 -39.22 117.42 14.39
N LEU A 52 -38.80 116.59 15.36
CA LEU A 52 -39.38 116.56 16.71
C LEU A 52 -39.16 117.85 17.52
N ASN A 53 -38.16 118.66 17.15
CA ASN A 53 -37.88 119.97 17.74
C ASN A 53 -38.68 121.10 17.09
N GLN A 54 -38.86 121.05 15.76
CA GLN A 54 -39.54 122.08 14.97
C GLN A 54 -41.07 121.95 15.08
N PHE A 55 -41.62 120.74 14.96
CA PHE A 55 -43.06 120.49 14.94
C PHE A 55 -43.55 119.91 16.26
N LYS A 56 -43.77 120.78 17.26
CA LYS A 56 -44.12 120.35 18.64
C LYS A 56 -45.55 119.83 18.81
N GLU A 57 -46.50 120.30 18.01
CA GLU A 57 -47.93 119.90 18.12
C GLU A 57 -48.38 118.94 17.00
N SER A 58 -47.45 118.37 16.22
CA SER A 58 -47.78 117.50 15.08
C SER A 58 -48.35 116.14 15.51
N ALA A 59 -49.36 115.66 14.79
CA ALA A 59 -49.94 114.33 14.96
C ALA A 59 -48.96 113.20 14.58
N ALA A 60 -47.99 113.44 13.71
CA ALA A 60 -47.02 112.43 13.28
C ALA A 60 -45.82 112.25 14.24
N ARG A 61 -45.77 113.00 15.36
CA ARG A 61 -44.68 112.89 16.35
C ARG A 61 -44.55 111.49 16.92
N GLU A 62 -45.65 110.79 17.19
CA GLU A 62 -45.61 109.41 17.73
C GLU A 62 -44.86 108.46 16.79
N GLU A 63 -45.18 108.53 15.49
CA GLU A 63 -44.49 107.74 14.46
C GLU A 63 -43.02 108.14 14.34
N ILE A 64 -42.68 109.43 14.39
CA ILE A 64 -41.29 109.88 14.28
C ILE A 64 -40.46 109.55 15.52
N PHE A 65 -41.05 109.53 16.72
CA PHE A 65 -40.40 108.96 17.91
C PHE A 65 -40.11 107.47 17.71
N TYR A 66 -41.06 106.68 17.22
CA TYR A 66 -40.85 105.27 16.91
C TYR A 66 -39.81 105.05 15.81
N LEU A 67 -39.83 105.87 14.77
CA LEU A 67 -38.87 105.83 13.67
C LEU A 67 -37.46 106.16 14.15
N ARG A 68 -37.30 107.17 15.00
CA ARG A 68 -36.03 107.51 15.68
C ARG A 68 -35.53 106.33 16.53
N VAL A 69 -36.40 105.68 17.32
CA VAL A 69 -36.04 104.50 18.12
C VAL A 69 -35.55 103.34 17.23
N LYS A 70 -36.26 103.06 16.13
CA LYS A 70 -35.88 102.04 15.14
C LYS A 70 -34.58 102.37 14.42
N ALA A 71 -34.39 103.64 14.03
CA ALA A 71 -33.19 104.11 13.35
C ALA A 71 -31.97 103.99 14.27
N LEU A 72 -32.08 104.40 15.54
CA LEU A 72 -31.04 104.19 16.56
C LEU A 72 -30.72 102.69 16.73
N ARG A 73 -31.75 101.84 16.83
CA ARG A 73 -31.60 100.37 16.96
C ARG A 73 -30.90 99.74 15.77
N LYS A 74 -31.22 100.18 14.54
CA LYS A 74 -30.67 99.67 13.28
C LYS A 74 -29.27 100.23 12.99
N GLY A 75 -29.02 101.49 13.35
CA GLY A 75 -27.70 102.13 13.30
C GLY A 75 -26.72 101.63 14.37
N GLY A 76 -27.20 100.84 15.34
CA GLY A 76 -26.37 100.11 16.31
C GLY A 76 -26.22 100.77 17.67
N ASP A 77 -26.72 102.01 17.87
CA ASP A 77 -26.75 102.66 19.19
C ASP A 77 -27.95 102.17 20.01
N ILE A 78 -27.76 100.98 20.60
CA ILE A 78 -28.75 100.32 21.45
C ILE A 78 -29.05 101.14 22.72
N GLN A 79 -28.10 101.91 23.26
CA GLN A 79 -28.31 102.67 24.49
C GLN A 79 -29.10 103.95 24.24
N ALA A 80 -28.79 104.69 23.18
CA ALA A 80 -29.62 105.81 22.76
C ALA A 80 -31.01 105.35 22.29
N SER A 81 -31.11 104.19 21.62
CA SER A 81 -32.41 103.58 21.26
C SER A 81 -33.27 103.30 22.50
N ILE A 82 -32.70 102.71 23.56
CA ILE A 82 -33.42 102.48 24.83
C ILE A 82 -33.86 103.81 25.48
N LYS A 83 -32.99 104.84 25.51
CA LYS A 83 -33.36 106.16 26.04
C LYS A 83 -34.48 106.82 25.23
N ALA A 84 -34.37 106.82 23.90
CA ALA A 84 -35.41 107.35 23.01
C ALA A 84 -36.74 106.57 23.11
N PHE A 85 -36.68 105.28 23.47
CA PHE A 85 -37.87 104.48 23.76
C PHE A 85 -38.50 104.84 25.11
N ASP A 86 -37.69 105.00 26.16
CA ASP A 86 -38.19 105.44 27.46
C ASP A 86 -38.76 106.89 27.35
N GLU A 87 -38.15 107.78 26.55
CA GLU A 87 -38.70 109.08 26.12
C GLU A 87 -40.05 108.94 25.40
N MET A 88 -40.14 108.07 24.38
CA MET A 88 -41.38 107.81 23.65
C MET A 88 -42.49 107.30 24.57
N LYS A 89 -42.18 106.37 25.48
CA LYS A 89 -43.14 105.78 26.40
C LYS A 89 -43.67 106.78 27.43
N VAL A 90 -42.87 107.77 27.83
CA VAL A 90 -43.33 108.86 28.71
C VAL A 90 -44.26 109.83 27.98
N ASN A 91 -43.96 110.16 26.71
CA ASN A 91 -44.79 111.08 25.92
C ASN A 91 -46.07 110.44 25.35
N PHE A 92 -46.03 109.14 25.01
CA PHE A 92 -47.13 108.40 24.39
C PHE A 92 -47.43 107.07 25.13
N PRO A 93 -47.80 107.12 26.43
CA PRO A 93 -47.95 105.92 27.26
C PRO A 93 -49.07 104.96 26.82
N SER A 94 -50.02 105.44 26.03
CA SER A 94 -51.18 104.67 25.54
C SER A 94 -50.95 103.98 24.18
N SER A 95 -49.76 104.11 23.59
CA SER A 95 -49.46 103.58 22.26
C SER A 95 -49.34 102.04 22.26
N ILE A 96 -50.34 101.34 21.72
CA ILE A 96 -50.33 99.87 21.67
C ILE A 96 -49.50 99.35 20.48
N SER A 97 -49.54 100.02 19.33
CA SER A 97 -48.97 99.53 18.06
C SER A 97 -47.45 99.62 17.93
N TYR A 98 -46.80 100.38 18.82
CA TYR A 98 -45.36 100.65 18.75
C TYR A 98 -44.63 100.21 20.03
N LEU A 99 -45.25 100.33 21.21
CA LEU A 99 -44.62 99.91 22.46
C LEU A 99 -44.50 98.37 22.59
N ASP A 100 -45.34 97.59 21.90
CA ASP A 100 -45.29 96.13 21.96
C ASP A 100 -44.12 95.53 21.15
N ASP A 101 -43.83 96.03 19.93
CA ASP A 101 -42.58 95.71 19.19
C ASP A 101 -41.36 96.07 20.05
N GLU A 102 -41.31 97.27 20.62
CA GLU A 102 -40.14 97.67 21.40
C GLU A 102 -39.91 96.80 22.66
N VAL A 103 -40.96 96.32 23.32
CA VAL A 103 -40.83 95.34 24.41
C VAL A 103 -40.31 93.99 23.89
N LEU A 104 -40.78 93.52 22.73
CA LEU A 104 -40.27 92.31 22.09
C LEU A 104 -38.78 92.46 21.72
N GLN A 105 -38.42 93.57 21.10
CA GLN A 105 -37.06 93.84 20.60
C GLN A 105 -36.09 94.05 21.77
N ARG A 106 -36.52 94.72 22.85
CA ARG A 106 -35.80 94.76 24.13
C ARG A 106 -35.54 93.36 24.68
N ALA A 107 -36.52 92.46 24.64
CA ALA A 107 -36.30 91.07 25.03
C ALA A 107 -35.32 90.34 24.11
N ILE A 108 -35.39 90.52 22.78
CA ILE A 108 -34.44 89.94 21.82
C ILE A 108 -33.01 90.45 22.09
N ILE A 109 -32.84 91.74 22.41
CA ILE A 109 -31.55 92.31 22.83
C ILE A 109 -31.06 91.66 24.14
N LEU A 110 -31.95 91.45 25.12
CA LEU A 110 -31.61 90.75 26.37
C LEU A 110 -31.24 89.28 26.14
N ILE A 111 -31.83 88.59 25.15
CA ILE A 111 -31.44 87.24 24.72
C ILE A 111 -30.04 87.28 24.10
N ARG A 112 -29.79 88.19 23.15
CA ARG A 112 -28.49 88.34 22.46
C ARG A 112 -27.36 88.72 23.41
N THR A 113 -27.65 89.50 24.45
CA THR A 113 -26.69 89.91 25.49
C THR A 113 -26.60 88.90 26.66
N GLY A 114 -27.24 87.73 26.56
CA GLY A 114 -27.14 86.66 27.55
C GLY A 114 -27.90 86.87 28.86
N LYS A 115 -28.69 87.94 28.98
CA LYS A 115 -29.47 88.30 30.18
C LYS A 115 -30.80 87.52 30.25
N TYR A 116 -30.72 86.20 30.14
CA TYR A 116 -31.87 85.30 29.93
C TYR A 116 -33.00 85.40 30.97
N PRO A 117 -32.74 85.52 32.30
CA PRO A 117 -33.83 85.67 33.28
C PRO A 117 -34.62 86.97 33.09
N LEU A 118 -33.93 88.05 32.69
CA LEU A 118 -34.56 89.34 32.43
C LEU A 118 -35.33 89.30 31.11
N ALA A 119 -34.78 88.67 30.06
CA ALA A 119 -35.50 88.44 28.80
C ALA A 119 -36.81 87.65 29.01
N ILE A 120 -36.79 86.58 29.82
CA ILE A 120 -37.99 85.80 30.17
C ILE A 120 -39.01 86.71 30.89
N LYS A 121 -38.56 87.55 31.83
CA LYS A 121 -39.44 88.51 32.51
C LYS A 121 -40.08 89.51 31.53
N THR A 122 -39.30 90.07 30.60
CA THR A 122 -39.74 91.05 29.59
C THR A 122 -40.72 90.45 28.56
N LEU A 123 -40.52 89.21 28.12
CA LEU A 123 -41.47 88.53 27.22
C LEU A 123 -42.78 88.16 27.94
N ASN A 124 -42.69 87.75 29.21
CA ASN A 124 -43.89 87.50 30.02
C ASN A 124 -44.68 88.80 30.31
N SER A 125 -44.02 89.95 30.47
CA SER A 125 -44.72 91.24 30.57
C SER A 125 -45.38 91.63 29.25
N LEU A 126 -44.75 91.38 28.08
CA LEU A 126 -45.41 91.61 26.79
C LEU A 126 -46.74 90.85 26.68
N LEU A 127 -46.73 89.56 27.01
CA LEU A 127 -47.93 88.70 26.95
C LEU A 127 -49.00 89.07 27.99
N LYS A 128 -48.64 89.79 29.06
CA LYS A 128 -49.56 90.21 30.12
C LYS A 128 -50.12 91.61 29.86
N ASP A 129 -49.26 92.55 29.52
CA ASP A 129 -49.55 93.98 29.43
C ASP A 129 -50.14 94.32 28.04
N TYR A 130 -49.85 93.53 27.01
CA TYR A 130 -50.41 93.65 25.65
C TYR A 130 -51.04 92.33 25.16
N PRO A 131 -52.11 91.82 25.82
CA PRO A 131 -52.63 90.47 25.59
C PRO A 131 -53.24 90.23 24.19
N ILE A 132 -53.57 91.30 23.46
CA ILE A 132 -54.15 91.30 22.10
C ILE A 132 -53.06 91.55 21.02
N SER A 133 -51.79 91.72 21.40
CA SER A 133 -50.69 91.98 20.46
C SER A 133 -50.56 90.89 19.37
N LYS A 134 -50.39 91.34 18.11
CA LYS A 134 -50.08 90.47 16.96
C LYS A 134 -48.74 89.73 17.11
N LEU A 135 -47.86 90.20 17.99
CA LEU A 135 -46.53 89.64 18.25
C LEU A 135 -46.55 88.47 19.24
N ARG A 136 -47.72 88.09 19.78
CA ARG A 136 -47.89 87.00 20.77
C ARG A 136 -47.25 85.68 20.35
N ASP A 137 -47.39 85.26 19.09
CA ASP A 137 -46.84 84.00 18.59
C ASP A 137 -45.31 84.03 18.53
N GLU A 138 -44.72 85.16 18.13
CA GLU A 138 -43.27 85.36 18.14
C GLU A 138 -42.73 85.49 19.58
N ALA A 139 -43.44 86.17 20.48
CA ALA A 139 -43.07 86.24 21.90
C ALA A 139 -43.05 84.85 22.56
N ASN A 140 -44.01 83.98 22.25
CA ASN A 140 -44.00 82.58 22.70
C ASN A 140 -42.87 81.75 22.06
N TYR A 141 -42.51 82.01 20.79
CA TYR A 141 -41.31 81.42 20.19
C TYR A 141 -40.04 81.82 20.96
N TRP A 142 -39.83 83.12 21.19
CA TRP A 142 -38.65 83.61 21.90
C TRP A 142 -38.60 83.14 23.36
N LEU A 143 -39.76 83.00 24.04
CA LEU A 143 -39.87 82.35 25.35
C LEU A 143 -39.44 80.89 25.31
N GLY A 144 -39.90 80.11 24.33
CA GLY A 144 -39.49 78.72 24.11
C GLY A 144 -37.98 78.60 23.88
N TYR A 145 -37.44 79.46 23.01
CA TYR A 145 -36.02 79.55 22.66
C TYR A 145 -35.15 79.86 23.88
N VAL A 146 -35.41 80.98 24.56
CA VAL A 146 -34.60 81.42 25.71
C VAL A 146 -34.70 80.45 26.88
N THR A 147 -35.89 79.87 27.10
CA THR A 147 -36.08 78.86 28.15
C THR A 147 -35.32 77.57 27.83
N SER A 148 -35.21 77.18 26.55
CA SER A 148 -34.39 76.04 26.11
C SER A 148 -32.89 76.26 26.35
N ILE A 149 -32.40 77.48 26.09
CA ILE A 149 -30.99 77.83 26.34
C ILE A 149 -30.70 77.87 27.84
N ASN A 150 -31.60 78.48 28.63
CA ASN A 150 -31.49 78.52 30.08
C ASN A 150 -31.49 77.09 30.68
N ALA A 151 -32.34 76.19 30.16
CA ALA A 151 -32.34 74.77 30.54
C ALA A 151 -30.98 74.08 30.29
N GLU A 152 -30.33 74.35 29.15
CA GLU A 152 -29.02 73.75 28.84
C GLU A 152 -27.89 74.29 29.73
N LEU A 153 -27.91 75.59 30.06
CA LEU A 153 -26.96 76.20 31.00
C LEU A 153 -27.14 75.65 32.43
N LEU A 154 -28.38 75.38 32.82
CA LEU A 154 -28.71 74.77 34.12
C LEU A 154 -28.45 73.26 34.14
N ARG A 155 -28.45 72.55 33.01
CA ARG A 155 -28.40 71.08 32.94
C ARG A 155 -27.26 70.42 33.74
N LYS A 156 -26.09 71.07 33.81
CA LYS A 156 -24.94 70.60 34.60
C LYS A 156 -24.92 71.09 36.05
N LYS A 157 -25.68 72.14 36.38
CA LYS A 157 -25.69 72.80 37.70
C LYS A 157 -26.86 72.37 38.58
N ASN A 158 -28.07 72.28 38.00
CA ASN A 158 -29.27 71.79 38.66
C ASN A 158 -30.14 71.06 37.62
N LYS A 159 -30.17 69.72 37.70
CA LYS A 159 -30.84 68.85 36.73
C LYS A 159 -32.36 68.94 36.78
N GLU A 160 -32.94 69.06 37.97
CA GLU A 160 -34.40 69.14 38.15
C GLU A 160 -34.95 70.45 37.61
N LEU A 161 -34.29 71.57 37.94
CA LEU A 161 -34.65 72.87 37.40
C LEU A 161 -34.49 72.90 35.87
N ALA A 162 -33.43 72.31 35.33
CA ALA A 162 -33.24 72.16 33.89
C ALA A 162 -34.36 71.33 33.24
N PHE A 163 -34.81 70.23 33.86
CA PHE A 163 -35.94 69.43 33.37
C PHE A 163 -37.26 70.22 33.36
N GLN A 164 -37.54 71.01 34.40
CA GLN A 164 -38.71 71.89 34.41
C GLN A 164 -38.60 72.98 33.33
N LYS A 165 -37.43 73.59 33.13
CA LYS A 165 -37.23 74.54 32.02
C LYS A 165 -37.37 73.88 30.65
N TYR A 166 -36.94 72.63 30.46
CA TYR A 166 -37.19 71.89 29.22
C TYR A 166 -38.68 71.62 28.97
N LYS A 167 -39.46 71.25 30.00
CA LYS A 167 -40.93 71.14 29.89
C LYS A 167 -41.58 72.48 29.52
N ASN A 168 -41.20 73.56 30.19
CA ASN A 168 -41.75 74.90 29.92
C ASN A 168 -41.38 75.38 28.50
N SER A 169 -40.16 75.12 28.04
CA SER A 169 -39.72 75.42 26.66
C SER A 169 -40.60 74.72 25.62
N ILE A 170 -40.90 73.43 25.82
CA ILE A 170 -41.84 72.69 24.96
C ILE A 170 -43.24 73.33 25.00
N GLN A 171 -43.72 73.75 26.17
CA GLN A 171 -45.04 74.36 26.29
C GLN A 171 -45.12 75.74 25.60
N PHE A 172 -44.11 76.60 25.73
CA PHE A 172 -44.05 77.86 25.00
C PHE A 172 -44.00 77.64 23.48
N PHE A 173 -43.26 76.63 23.01
CA PHE A 173 -43.28 76.25 21.58
C PHE A 173 -44.61 75.65 21.11
N LYS A 174 -45.46 75.12 22.00
CA LYS A 174 -46.84 74.72 21.68
C LYS A 174 -47.81 75.90 21.66
N ASN A 175 -47.58 76.90 22.50
CA ASN A 175 -48.39 78.12 22.59
C ASN A 175 -48.11 79.14 21.46
N SER A 176 -47.20 78.81 20.54
CA SER A 176 -46.80 79.61 19.38
C SER A 176 -47.24 78.89 18.10
N ASP A 177 -48.07 79.54 17.30
CA ASP A 177 -48.51 79.05 15.98
C ASP A 177 -47.32 79.00 15.00
N PRO A 178 -46.90 77.81 14.54
CA PRO A 178 -45.75 77.69 13.65
C PRO A 178 -45.96 78.36 12.29
N THR A 179 -47.19 78.53 11.82
CA THR A 179 -47.47 79.09 10.49
C THR A 179 -47.11 80.56 10.39
N LYS A 180 -47.19 81.30 11.51
CA LYS A 180 -46.84 82.72 11.63
C LYS A 180 -45.34 82.97 11.89
N LEU A 181 -44.56 81.91 12.08
CA LEU A 181 -43.11 82.00 12.31
C LEU A 181 -42.31 81.90 11.00
N ALA A 182 -41.19 82.61 10.96
CA ALA A 182 -40.22 82.49 9.88
C ALA A 182 -39.72 81.03 9.73
N GLN A 183 -39.32 80.64 8.50
CA GLN A 183 -38.88 79.26 8.24
C GLN A 183 -37.68 78.83 9.12
N SER A 184 -36.76 79.77 9.42
CA SER A 184 -35.66 79.58 10.36
C SER A 184 -36.15 79.27 11.78
N GLN A 185 -37.10 80.08 12.29
CA GLN A 185 -37.71 79.90 13.61
C GLN A 185 -38.47 78.56 13.69
N ARG A 186 -39.22 78.16 12.65
CA ARG A 186 -39.88 76.83 12.60
C ARG A 186 -38.88 75.68 12.71
N GLN A 187 -37.79 75.73 11.95
CA GLN A 187 -36.76 74.70 11.96
C GLN A 187 -36.01 74.65 13.30
N GLU A 188 -35.69 75.80 13.88
CA GLU A 188 -35.04 75.90 15.18
C GLU A 188 -35.95 75.40 16.32
N ARG A 189 -37.23 75.76 16.30
CA ARG A 189 -38.27 75.22 17.19
C ARG A 189 -38.30 73.69 17.19
N LEU A 190 -38.33 73.04 16.02
CA LEU A 190 -38.33 71.57 15.93
C LEU A 190 -37.05 70.98 16.53
N TYR A 191 -35.87 71.51 16.16
CA TYR A 191 -34.59 71.04 16.69
C TYR A 191 -34.50 71.17 18.23
N LEU A 192 -34.92 72.33 18.77
CA LEU A 192 -34.92 72.61 20.22
C LEU A 192 -35.96 71.79 20.98
N THR A 193 -37.12 71.50 20.37
CA THR A 193 -38.16 70.63 20.94
C THR A 193 -37.66 69.19 21.04
N GLY A 194 -37.05 68.64 19.99
CA GLY A 194 -36.44 67.30 20.05
C GLY A 194 -35.27 67.24 21.04
N ARG A 195 -34.46 68.31 21.15
CA ARG A 195 -33.41 68.42 22.20
C ARG A 195 -34.00 68.39 23.61
N ALA A 196 -35.15 69.04 23.83
CA ALA A 196 -35.83 69.01 25.13
C ALA A 196 -36.33 67.59 25.45
N TRP A 197 -36.97 66.89 24.50
CA TRP A 197 -37.38 65.49 24.68
C TRP A 197 -36.20 64.54 24.92
N TRP A 198 -35.08 64.75 24.22
CA TRP A 198 -33.85 63.96 24.40
C TRP A 198 -33.33 64.03 25.84
N PHE A 199 -33.29 65.24 26.43
CA PHE A 199 -32.85 65.41 27.82
C PHE A 199 -33.91 64.98 28.86
N LEU A 200 -35.19 65.00 28.49
CA LEU A 200 -36.28 64.36 29.26
C LEU A 200 -36.29 62.82 29.12
N ASN A 201 -35.37 62.25 28.34
CA ASN A 201 -35.19 60.81 28.11
C ASN A 201 -36.37 60.10 27.38
N ASP A 202 -37.24 60.86 26.72
CA ASP A 202 -38.31 60.31 25.86
C ASP A 202 -37.80 60.13 24.43
N ILE A 203 -37.26 58.94 24.15
CA ILE A 203 -36.60 58.66 22.87
C ILE A 203 -37.58 58.64 21.68
N HIS A 204 -38.84 58.24 21.88
CA HIS A 204 -39.81 58.15 20.80
C HIS A 204 -40.27 59.54 20.38
N LYS A 205 -40.65 60.42 21.33
CA LYS A 205 -40.95 61.82 21.00
C LYS A 205 -39.73 62.57 20.44
N THR A 206 -38.52 62.15 20.81
CA THR A 206 -37.29 62.65 20.18
C THR A 206 -37.16 62.19 18.73
N GLU A 207 -37.38 60.90 18.45
CA GLU A 207 -37.37 60.34 17.09
C GLU A 207 -38.38 61.07 16.20
N ASP A 208 -39.63 61.20 16.64
CA ASP A 208 -40.71 61.84 15.89
C ASP A 208 -40.34 63.28 15.48
N VAL A 209 -39.98 64.11 16.46
CA VAL A 209 -39.69 65.54 16.26
C VAL A 209 -38.40 65.77 15.47
N TRP A 210 -37.35 64.97 15.72
CA TRP A 210 -36.11 65.09 14.92
C TRP A 210 -36.24 64.46 13.53
N GLN A 211 -37.10 63.46 13.32
CA GLN A 211 -37.43 62.96 11.98
C GLN A 211 -38.23 64.00 11.19
N GLU A 212 -39.15 64.73 11.82
CA GLU A 212 -39.84 65.88 11.22
C GLU A 212 -38.83 66.99 10.85
N TYR A 213 -37.93 67.36 11.77
CA TYR A 213 -36.84 68.32 11.51
C TYR A 213 -35.98 67.91 10.30
N LEU A 214 -35.58 66.64 10.22
CA LEU A 214 -34.79 66.09 9.11
C LEU A 214 -35.55 66.05 7.77
N LYS A 215 -36.89 65.99 7.78
CA LYS A 215 -37.73 66.02 6.57
C LYS A 215 -37.98 67.44 6.06
N GLN A 216 -38.27 68.39 6.94
CA GLN A 216 -38.77 69.73 6.57
C GLN A 216 -37.68 70.76 6.26
N SER A 217 -36.42 70.52 6.62
CA SER A 217 -35.34 71.50 6.43
C SER A 217 -34.49 71.19 5.21
N THR A 218 -34.67 72.00 4.17
CA THR A 218 -33.86 72.01 2.93
C THR A 218 -32.43 72.53 3.11
N SER A 219 -32.06 72.98 4.32
CA SER A 219 -30.83 73.73 4.59
C SER A 219 -30.00 73.17 5.77
N ILE A 220 -30.27 71.96 6.27
CA ILE A 220 -29.45 71.35 7.32
C ILE A 220 -28.05 71.04 6.79
N LYS A 221 -27.01 71.59 7.44
CA LYS A 221 -25.61 71.16 7.22
C LYS A 221 -25.49 69.63 7.37
N PRO A 222 -24.94 68.88 6.39
CA PRO A 222 -24.92 67.41 6.42
C PRO A 222 -24.34 66.81 7.70
N GLU A 223 -23.36 67.45 8.33
CA GLU A 223 -22.79 67.04 9.62
C GLU A 223 -23.80 67.04 10.77
N LYS A 224 -24.72 68.02 10.81
CA LYS A 224 -25.76 68.10 11.84
C LYS A 224 -26.81 67.00 11.64
N ALA A 225 -27.18 66.72 10.39
CA ALA A 225 -28.07 65.60 10.06
C ALA A 225 -27.44 64.25 10.43
N LEU A 226 -26.17 64.04 10.06
CA LEU A 226 -25.39 62.85 10.41
C LEU A 226 -25.28 62.65 11.94
N ASN A 227 -25.01 63.72 12.70
CA ASN A 227 -24.92 63.66 14.16
C ASN A 227 -26.26 63.25 14.81
N ILE A 228 -27.39 63.82 14.36
CA ILE A 228 -28.73 63.45 14.86
C ILE A 228 -29.01 61.96 14.58
N LYS A 229 -28.77 61.49 13.35
CA LYS A 229 -28.94 60.07 12.98
C LYS A 229 -28.09 59.15 13.87
N HIS A 230 -26.83 59.52 14.11
CA HIS A 230 -25.91 58.76 14.97
C HIS A 230 -26.31 58.78 16.45
N GLN A 231 -26.82 59.90 16.97
CA GLN A 231 -27.34 60.02 18.32
C GLN A 231 -28.56 59.12 18.54
N LEU A 232 -29.53 59.14 17.61
CA LEU A 232 -30.68 58.25 17.64
C LEU A 232 -30.25 56.78 17.56
N ALA A 233 -29.43 56.38 16.58
CA ALA A 233 -28.93 55.01 16.46
C ALA A 233 -28.24 54.51 17.74
N SER A 234 -27.32 55.32 18.29
CA SER A 234 -26.58 54.99 19.52
C SER A 234 -27.49 54.90 20.75
N LYS A 235 -28.53 55.75 20.83
CA LYS A 235 -29.48 55.73 21.95
C LYS A 235 -30.44 54.54 21.86
N PHE A 236 -30.96 54.22 20.67
CA PHE A 236 -31.77 53.01 20.45
C PHE A 236 -30.97 51.73 20.75
N GLN A 237 -29.69 51.69 20.38
CA GLN A 237 -28.76 50.62 20.77
C GLN A 237 -28.63 50.50 22.29
N LEU A 238 -28.42 51.62 23.00
CA LEU A 238 -28.30 51.65 24.47
C LEU A 238 -29.57 51.10 25.17
N VAL A 239 -30.76 51.45 24.68
CA VAL A 239 -32.04 50.96 25.23
C VAL A 239 -32.47 49.59 24.67
N LYS A 240 -31.57 48.88 23.96
CA LYS A 240 -31.80 47.54 23.38
C LYS A 240 -33.00 47.45 22.43
N LYS A 241 -33.29 48.55 21.72
CA LYS A 241 -34.31 48.64 20.67
C LYS A 241 -33.62 48.43 19.31
N TYR A 242 -33.25 47.19 19.05
CA TYR A 242 -32.28 46.86 17.99
C TYR A 242 -32.79 47.13 16.58
N GLU A 243 -34.09 46.96 16.29
CA GLU A 243 -34.67 47.25 14.97
C GLU A 243 -34.62 48.75 14.64
N GLN A 244 -34.97 49.60 15.61
CA GLN A 244 -34.86 51.06 15.48
C GLN A 244 -33.38 51.48 15.34
N ALA A 245 -32.49 50.87 16.13
CA ALA A 245 -31.05 51.13 16.01
C ALA A 245 -30.49 50.74 14.63
N GLU A 246 -30.88 49.57 14.09
CA GLU A 246 -30.51 49.12 12.75
C GLU A 246 -30.97 50.13 11.69
N LYS A 247 -32.25 50.52 11.70
CA LYS A 247 -32.85 51.52 10.80
C LYS A 247 -32.04 52.83 10.80
N TRP A 248 -31.70 53.37 11.98
CA TRP A 248 -30.93 54.62 12.05
C TRP A 248 -29.45 54.44 11.64
N PHE A 249 -28.83 53.29 11.89
CA PHE A 249 -27.49 52.98 11.33
C PHE A 249 -27.53 52.79 9.81
N GLU A 250 -28.59 52.21 9.24
CA GLU A 250 -28.80 52.13 7.79
C GLU A 250 -28.91 53.52 7.15
N LEU A 251 -29.69 54.44 7.74
CA LEU A 251 -29.81 55.82 7.26
C LEU A 251 -28.46 56.57 7.26
N ILE A 252 -27.54 56.25 8.16
CA ILE A 252 -26.17 56.80 8.14
C ILE A 252 -25.36 56.25 6.96
N VAL A 253 -25.48 54.93 6.71
CA VAL A 253 -24.72 54.25 5.65
C VAL A 253 -25.22 54.61 4.25
N THR A 254 -26.52 54.87 4.11
CA THR A 254 -27.19 55.20 2.84
C THR A 254 -27.09 56.70 2.51
N ASP A 255 -27.45 57.59 3.44
CA ASP A 255 -27.47 59.04 3.18
C ASP A 255 -26.09 59.70 3.30
N HIS A 256 -25.16 59.08 4.04
CA HIS A 256 -23.83 59.63 4.32
C HIS A 256 -22.69 58.60 4.10
N PRO A 257 -22.63 57.91 2.93
CA PRO A 257 -21.80 56.72 2.70
C PRO A 257 -20.28 56.94 2.78
N ASN A 258 -19.86 58.20 2.62
CA ASN A 258 -18.47 58.67 2.64
C ASN A 258 -18.08 59.32 3.99
N SER A 259 -18.99 59.38 4.97
CA SER A 259 -18.69 59.97 6.28
C SER A 259 -17.74 59.11 7.11
N LYS A 260 -16.98 59.74 8.03
CA LYS A 260 -16.12 59.02 8.99
C LYS A 260 -16.88 58.00 9.85
N LEU A 261 -18.19 58.19 10.04
CA LEU A 261 -19.05 57.29 10.81
C LEU A 261 -19.60 56.12 9.97
N ALA A 262 -19.69 56.25 8.64
CA ALA A 262 -20.33 55.25 7.77
C ALA A 262 -19.76 53.83 7.94
N SER A 263 -18.45 53.69 8.09
CA SER A 263 -17.82 52.37 8.28
C SER A 263 -18.26 51.72 9.60
N GLY A 264 -18.12 52.43 10.73
CA GLY A 264 -18.54 51.96 12.04
C GLY A 264 -20.06 51.69 12.09
N SER A 265 -20.87 52.55 11.46
CA SER A 265 -22.31 52.35 11.32
C SER A 265 -22.66 51.13 10.47
N THR A 266 -21.85 50.75 9.48
CA THR A 266 -22.06 49.52 8.70
C THR A 266 -21.87 48.28 9.56
N PHE A 267 -20.83 48.27 10.43
CA PHE A 267 -20.65 47.19 11.41
C PHE A 267 -21.80 47.14 12.42
N TRP A 268 -22.15 48.29 13.02
CA TRP A 268 -23.20 48.32 14.03
C TRP A 268 -24.57 47.98 13.47
N ARG A 269 -24.90 48.37 12.22
CA ARG A 269 -26.08 47.87 11.50
C ARG A 269 -26.12 46.34 11.50
N ALA A 270 -25.02 45.67 11.13
CA ALA A 270 -24.96 44.21 11.08
C ALA A 270 -25.11 43.55 12.46
N GLU A 271 -24.48 44.08 13.52
CA GLU A 271 -24.69 43.60 14.89
C GLU A 271 -26.12 43.90 15.40
N MET A 272 -26.74 45.03 15.04
CA MET A 272 -28.13 45.33 15.43
C MET A 272 -29.10 44.39 14.73
N ALA A 273 -28.92 44.12 13.43
CA ALA A 273 -29.68 43.12 12.68
C ALA A 273 -29.58 41.71 13.31
N TYR A 274 -28.37 41.32 13.74
CA TYR A 274 -28.13 40.05 14.41
C TYR A 274 -28.83 39.99 15.79
N ASN A 275 -28.71 41.03 16.61
CA ASN A 275 -29.35 41.09 17.92
C ASN A 275 -30.88 41.19 17.83
N ALA A 276 -31.43 41.93 16.86
CA ALA A 276 -32.86 41.95 16.54
C ALA A 276 -33.36 40.56 16.11
N SER A 277 -32.57 39.86 15.29
CA SER A 277 -32.87 38.48 14.88
C SER A 277 -32.95 37.54 16.08
N LEU A 278 -31.94 37.56 16.97
CA LEU A 278 -31.94 36.76 18.20
C LEU A 278 -33.11 37.09 19.13
N GLN A 279 -33.45 38.38 19.28
CA GLN A 279 -34.58 38.81 20.10
C GLN A 279 -35.92 38.33 19.53
N ARG A 280 -36.05 38.27 18.20
CA ARG A 280 -37.26 37.82 17.51
C ARG A 280 -37.43 36.29 17.48
N THR A 281 -36.34 35.54 17.37
CA THR A 281 -36.38 34.07 17.27
C THR A 281 -36.21 33.34 18.60
N GLY A 282 -35.61 33.98 19.61
CA GLY A 282 -35.24 33.35 20.87
C GLY A 282 -34.10 32.31 20.76
N THR A 283 -33.54 32.10 19.56
CA THR A 283 -32.52 31.07 19.29
C THR A 283 -31.46 31.53 18.30
N ALA A 284 -30.24 31.03 18.47
CA ALA A 284 -29.12 31.23 17.55
C ALA A 284 -29.14 30.29 16.33
N ASP A 285 -30.01 29.27 16.29
CA ASP A 285 -30.19 28.41 15.11
C ASP A 285 -31.13 29.09 14.10
N LEU A 286 -30.56 30.04 13.34
CA LEU A 286 -31.29 30.84 12.37
C LEU A 286 -31.47 30.11 11.03
N GLY A 287 -32.63 30.32 10.40
CA GLY A 287 -32.93 29.75 9.08
C GLY A 287 -32.05 30.32 7.96
N PRO A 288 -31.83 29.58 6.86
CA PRO A 288 -30.83 29.91 5.84
C PRO A 288 -31.06 31.27 5.16
N LYS A 289 -32.32 31.68 4.92
CA LYS A 289 -32.64 33.00 4.36
C LYS A 289 -32.15 34.15 5.25
N LEU A 290 -32.34 34.02 6.56
CA LEU A 290 -31.94 35.03 7.55
C LEU A 290 -30.42 35.05 7.75
N VAL A 291 -29.78 33.87 7.78
CA VAL A 291 -28.31 33.75 7.79
C VAL A 291 -27.70 34.42 6.56
N ASN A 292 -28.23 34.18 5.36
CA ASN A 292 -27.76 34.85 4.14
C ASN A 292 -27.84 36.38 4.26
N HIS A 293 -28.95 36.92 4.78
CA HIS A 293 -29.13 38.36 4.98
C HIS A 293 -28.12 38.94 5.99
N LEU A 294 -27.98 38.32 7.15
CA LEU A 294 -27.04 38.77 8.20
C LEU A 294 -25.59 38.70 7.74
N VAL A 295 -25.17 37.60 7.10
CA VAL A 295 -23.84 37.44 6.51
C VAL A 295 -23.59 38.50 5.44
N ASN A 296 -24.59 38.84 4.63
CA ASN A 296 -24.47 39.93 3.65
C ASN A 296 -24.26 41.30 4.32
N ASN A 297 -24.97 41.62 5.41
CA ASN A 297 -24.75 42.86 6.17
C ASN A 297 -23.29 42.97 6.68
N TYR A 298 -22.72 41.89 7.20
CA TYR A 298 -21.30 41.84 7.58
C TYR A 298 -20.34 41.93 6.37
N LYS A 299 -20.69 41.36 5.20
CA LYS A 299 -19.92 41.53 3.96
C LYS A 299 -19.90 42.99 3.46
N ILE A 300 -20.98 43.76 3.66
CA ILE A 300 -20.99 45.21 3.34
C ILE A 300 -19.98 45.95 4.21
N TYR A 301 -19.82 45.60 5.49
CA TYR A 301 -18.75 46.16 6.34
C TYR A 301 -17.35 45.76 5.83
N LEU A 302 -17.12 44.49 5.45
CA LEU A 302 -15.85 44.06 4.87
C LEU A 302 -15.47 44.86 3.60
N ALA A 303 -16.46 45.23 2.78
CA ALA A 303 -16.24 46.05 1.58
C ALA A 303 -15.73 47.47 1.90
N LYS A 304 -16.00 48.01 3.09
CA LYS A 304 -15.47 49.31 3.56
C LYS A 304 -13.98 49.25 3.97
N LYS A 305 -13.37 48.04 4.02
CA LYS A 305 -11.94 47.79 4.33
C LYS A 305 -11.45 48.29 5.70
N ASP A 306 -12.37 48.52 6.63
CA ASP A 306 -12.05 48.96 7.99
C ASP A 306 -11.55 47.80 8.86
N LYS A 307 -10.48 48.06 9.60
CA LYS A 307 -9.80 47.09 10.45
C LYS A 307 -10.39 46.98 11.85
N LYS A 308 -11.14 47.99 12.33
CA LYS A 308 -11.55 48.13 13.74
C LYS A 308 -12.35 46.93 14.26
N TYR A 309 -13.34 46.47 13.49
CA TYR A 309 -14.20 45.33 13.84
C TYR A 309 -13.95 44.10 12.94
N LEU A 310 -12.81 44.08 12.23
CA LEU A 310 -12.48 43.06 11.25
C LEU A 310 -12.41 41.63 11.83
N PRO A 311 -11.80 41.38 13.01
CA PRO A 311 -11.81 40.04 13.61
C PRO A 311 -13.24 39.62 13.98
N LEU A 312 -13.98 40.44 14.72
CA LEU A 312 -15.33 40.12 15.17
C LEU A 312 -16.27 39.85 13.97
N THR A 313 -16.14 40.60 12.88
CA THR A 313 -16.88 40.37 11.63
C THR A 313 -16.61 38.97 11.06
N PHE A 314 -15.35 38.57 10.94
CA PHE A 314 -14.99 37.24 10.45
C PHE A 314 -15.46 36.11 11.37
N TYR A 315 -15.40 36.31 12.69
CA TYR A 315 -15.98 35.38 13.66
C TYR A 315 -17.50 35.23 13.48
N ARG A 316 -18.24 36.35 13.37
CA ARG A 316 -19.70 36.36 13.16
C ARG A 316 -20.12 35.64 11.89
N ILE A 317 -19.48 35.95 10.76
CA ILE A 317 -19.73 35.25 9.48
C ILE A 317 -19.44 33.75 9.64
N GLY A 318 -18.33 33.40 10.28
CA GLY A 318 -17.94 32.02 10.55
C GLY A 318 -18.99 31.24 11.34
N VAL A 319 -19.48 31.79 12.45
CA VAL A 319 -20.48 31.16 13.32
C VAL A 319 -21.85 31.10 12.63
N LEU A 320 -22.34 32.20 12.06
CA LEU A 320 -23.64 32.26 11.39
C LEU A 320 -23.72 31.29 10.20
N GLY A 321 -22.67 31.23 9.39
CA GLY A 321 -22.62 30.38 8.21
C GLY A 321 -22.42 28.88 8.52
N GLN A 322 -22.09 28.48 9.76
CA GLN A 322 -21.51 27.16 10.04
C GLN A 322 -22.37 26.00 9.52
N LYS A 323 -23.70 26.10 9.68
CA LYS A 323 -24.68 25.07 9.30
C LYS A 323 -25.10 25.13 7.83
N HIS A 324 -25.28 26.33 7.28
CA HIS A 324 -25.90 26.54 5.95
C HIS A 324 -24.92 26.94 4.85
N GLN A 325 -23.73 27.42 5.21
CA GLN A 325 -22.68 27.95 4.33
C GLN A 325 -21.26 27.48 4.75
N PRO A 326 -21.01 26.17 5.01
CA PRO A 326 -19.77 25.71 5.65
C PRO A 326 -18.48 26.10 4.91
N LYS A 327 -18.52 26.25 3.58
CA LYS A 327 -17.39 26.75 2.78
C LYS A 327 -17.05 28.21 3.10
N GLU A 328 -18.06 29.07 3.26
CA GLU A 328 -17.84 30.47 3.63
C GLU A 328 -17.35 30.57 5.08
N SER A 329 -17.89 29.76 5.99
CA SER A 329 -17.41 29.70 7.38
C SER A 329 -15.96 29.28 7.52
N ILE A 330 -15.49 28.29 6.73
CA ILE A 330 -14.07 27.92 6.68
C ILE A 330 -13.21 29.13 6.29
N VAL A 331 -13.59 29.86 5.24
CA VAL A 331 -12.84 31.05 4.78
C VAL A 331 -12.84 32.15 5.84
N ALA A 332 -14.01 32.44 6.42
CA ALA A 332 -14.15 33.46 7.47
C ALA A 332 -13.34 33.12 8.72
N PHE A 333 -13.37 31.87 9.20
CA PHE A 333 -12.57 31.43 10.34
C PHE A 333 -11.06 31.43 10.04
N GLN A 334 -10.63 31.08 8.82
CA GLN A 334 -9.23 31.24 8.42
C GLN A 334 -8.81 32.72 8.37
N GLN A 335 -9.68 33.61 7.88
CA GLN A 335 -9.45 35.05 7.88
C GLN A 335 -9.40 35.62 9.31
N TYR A 336 -10.27 35.17 10.22
CA TYR A 336 -10.21 35.50 11.64
C TYR A 336 -8.84 35.14 12.24
N LEU A 337 -8.37 33.90 12.08
CA LEU A 337 -7.07 33.48 12.60
C LEU A 337 -5.91 34.27 11.99
N SER A 338 -6.04 34.75 10.75
CA SER A 338 -5.03 35.62 10.11
C SER A 338 -4.93 37.02 10.73
N THR A 339 -5.97 37.51 11.42
CA THR A 339 -5.94 38.80 12.14
C THR A 339 -5.06 38.78 13.40
N LYS A 340 -4.69 37.57 13.88
CA LYS A 340 -3.99 37.32 15.16
C LYS A 340 -4.78 37.74 16.41
N ASP A 341 -6.06 38.05 16.29
CA ASP A 341 -6.97 38.23 17.43
C ASP A 341 -7.05 36.93 18.25
N LYS A 342 -7.03 37.05 19.57
CA LYS A 342 -7.00 35.91 20.50
C LYS A 342 -8.36 35.61 21.15
N THR A 343 -9.33 36.52 21.03
CA THR A 343 -10.57 36.53 21.81
C THR A 343 -11.40 35.25 21.64
N TYR A 344 -11.52 34.78 20.40
CA TYR A 344 -12.25 33.57 20.01
C TYR A 344 -11.34 32.53 19.34
N ALA A 345 -10.02 32.71 19.35
CA ALA A 345 -9.08 31.86 18.59
C ALA A 345 -9.21 30.36 18.92
N SER A 346 -9.48 30.02 20.17
CA SER A 346 -9.62 28.64 20.64
C SER A 346 -10.93 28.01 20.15
N GLU A 347 -12.06 28.72 20.29
CA GLU A 347 -13.36 28.30 19.76
C GLU A 347 -13.35 28.21 18.23
N VAL A 348 -12.72 29.18 17.55
CA VAL A 348 -12.57 29.19 16.10
C VAL A 348 -11.72 28.02 15.62
N GLN A 349 -10.61 27.68 16.29
CA GLN A 349 -9.83 26.49 15.94
C GLN A 349 -10.64 25.20 16.14
N TYR A 350 -11.42 25.08 17.22
CA TYR A 350 -12.32 23.94 17.43
C TYR A 350 -13.37 23.81 16.32
N ARG A 351 -14.14 24.88 16.05
CA ARG A 351 -15.18 24.90 15.00
C ARG A 351 -14.62 24.68 13.60
N LEU A 352 -13.48 25.30 13.28
CA LEU A 352 -12.79 25.13 12.00
C LEU A 352 -12.26 23.71 11.81
N ALA A 353 -11.76 23.07 12.87
CA ALA A 353 -11.33 21.68 12.81
C ALA A 353 -12.52 20.73 12.56
N TYR A 354 -13.68 20.99 13.14
CA TYR A 354 -14.93 20.26 12.86
C TYR A 354 -15.40 20.46 11.41
N LEU A 355 -15.44 21.70 10.91
CA LEU A 355 -15.74 21.99 9.50
C LEU A 355 -14.75 21.33 8.52
N PHE A 356 -13.49 21.13 8.93
CA PHE A 356 -12.51 20.35 8.16
C PHE A 356 -12.77 18.83 8.22
N ILE A 357 -13.47 18.29 9.21
CA ILE A 357 -13.99 16.91 9.17
C ILE A 357 -15.10 16.84 8.12
N GLU A 358 -16.14 17.68 8.25
CA GLU A 358 -17.32 17.65 7.36
C GLU A 358 -16.95 17.87 5.89
N SER A 359 -15.98 18.74 5.61
CA SER A 359 -15.45 18.96 4.25
C SER A 359 -14.39 17.95 3.80
N ASN A 360 -14.20 16.85 4.54
CA ASN A 360 -13.23 15.77 4.28
C ASN A 360 -11.76 16.25 4.12
N GLN A 361 -11.41 17.33 4.80
CA GLN A 361 -10.07 17.93 4.83
C GLN A 361 -9.26 17.40 6.04
N LEU A 362 -9.28 16.08 6.25
CA LEU A 362 -8.80 15.40 7.46
C LEU A 362 -7.38 15.83 7.92
N LYS A 363 -6.47 16.12 6.99
CA LYS A 363 -5.11 16.61 7.32
C LYS A 363 -5.13 17.99 8.01
N LYS A 364 -5.99 18.90 7.56
CA LYS A 364 -6.17 20.22 8.17
C LYS A 364 -6.96 20.12 9.48
N ALA A 365 -7.92 19.21 9.58
CA ALA A 365 -8.61 18.92 10.85
C ALA A 365 -7.62 18.46 11.93
N ILE A 366 -6.75 17.50 11.60
CA ILE A 366 -5.67 17.02 12.50
C ILE A 366 -4.74 18.15 12.95
N GLU A 367 -4.28 18.98 12.00
CA GLU A 367 -3.42 20.13 12.29
C GLU A 367 -4.12 21.12 13.22
N THR A 368 -5.35 21.51 12.89
CA THR A 368 -6.12 22.52 13.63
C THR A 368 -6.51 22.03 15.04
N PHE A 369 -6.93 20.76 15.21
CA PHE A 369 -7.14 20.18 16.56
C PHE A 369 -5.83 20.08 17.35
N SER A 370 -4.70 19.77 16.69
CA SER A 370 -3.39 19.73 17.37
C SER A 370 -2.96 21.14 17.83
N THR A 371 -3.21 22.17 17.02
CA THR A 371 -2.99 23.57 17.40
C THR A 371 -3.90 23.96 18.57
N TYR A 372 -5.21 23.69 18.49
CA TYR A 372 -6.16 23.95 19.58
C TYR A 372 -5.71 23.29 20.89
N LEU A 373 -5.35 22.01 20.86
CA LEU A 373 -4.90 21.26 22.04
C LEU A 373 -3.57 21.79 22.63
N SER A 374 -2.79 22.56 21.87
CA SER A 374 -1.58 23.26 22.35
C SER A 374 -1.84 24.63 23.00
N THR A 375 -3.04 25.19 22.86
CA THR A 375 -3.42 26.48 23.49
C THR A 375 -3.59 26.36 25.01
N LYS A 376 -3.78 27.46 25.73
CA LYS A 376 -4.12 27.43 27.17
C LYS A 376 -5.58 27.02 27.43
N ASP A 377 -6.47 27.26 26.48
CA ASP A 377 -7.88 26.87 26.58
C ASP A 377 -8.01 25.34 26.47
N LYS A 378 -8.92 24.79 27.26
CA LYS A 378 -9.23 23.35 27.34
C LYS A 378 -10.72 23.06 27.29
N THR A 379 -11.58 24.05 27.08
CA THR A 379 -13.06 23.92 27.07
C THR A 379 -13.56 22.72 26.25
N TYR A 380 -13.03 22.54 25.04
CA TYR A 380 -13.34 21.43 24.13
C TYR A 380 -12.22 20.37 24.03
N ALA A 381 -11.32 20.28 25.02
CA ALA A 381 -10.13 19.43 24.92
C ALA A 381 -10.46 17.93 24.79
N ASP A 382 -11.44 17.44 25.55
CA ASP A 382 -11.79 16.02 25.55
C ASP A 382 -12.46 15.60 24.22
N ASP A 383 -13.45 16.34 23.71
CA ASP A 383 -14.06 16.10 22.39
C ASP A 383 -13.05 16.25 21.25
N SER A 384 -12.13 17.23 21.34
CA SER A 384 -11.05 17.41 20.37
C SER A 384 -10.07 16.22 20.38
N GLN A 385 -9.70 15.68 21.54
CA GLN A 385 -8.84 14.49 21.62
C GLN A 385 -9.54 13.24 21.10
N TYR A 386 -10.82 13.06 21.43
CA TYR A 386 -11.65 11.96 20.92
C TYR A 386 -11.73 11.98 19.38
N ARG A 387 -12.11 13.12 18.78
CA ARG A 387 -12.15 13.30 17.32
C ARG A 387 -10.77 13.17 16.66
N LEU A 388 -9.73 13.73 17.27
CA LEU A 388 -8.35 13.61 16.78
C LEU A 388 -7.86 12.16 16.78
N GLY A 389 -8.27 11.36 17.77
CA GLY A 389 -8.02 9.93 17.82
C GLY A 389 -8.58 9.21 16.59
N TYR A 390 -9.88 9.41 16.29
CA TYR A 390 -10.52 8.85 15.09
C TYR A 390 -9.91 9.36 13.78
N LEU A 391 -9.59 10.66 13.67
CA LEU A 391 -8.89 11.22 12.51
C LEU A 391 -7.51 10.57 12.27
N TYR A 392 -6.81 10.16 13.33
CA TYR A 392 -5.58 9.39 13.20
C TYR A 392 -5.81 7.94 12.74
N ILE A 393 -6.98 7.34 13.01
CA ILE A 393 -7.36 6.03 12.42
C ILE A 393 -7.59 6.19 10.92
N GLU A 394 -8.46 7.11 10.51
CA GLU A 394 -8.83 7.35 9.11
C GLU A 394 -7.61 7.70 8.25
N THR A 395 -6.69 8.51 8.79
CA THR A 395 -5.43 8.86 8.11
C THR A 395 -4.32 7.81 8.26
N LYS A 396 -4.65 6.60 8.73
CA LYS A 396 -3.79 5.41 8.83
C LYS A 396 -2.53 5.64 9.69
N LYS A 397 -2.70 6.30 10.83
CA LYS A 397 -1.67 6.60 11.84
C LYS A 397 -2.01 5.97 13.20
N PRO A 398 -2.18 4.64 13.30
CA PRO A 398 -2.70 3.98 14.50
C PRO A 398 -1.86 4.25 15.76
N LYS A 399 -0.53 4.40 15.66
CA LYS A 399 0.32 4.79 16.80
C LYS A 399 -0.09 6.13 17.42
N LYS A 400 -0.40 7.14 16.59
CA LYS A 400 -0.88 8.46 17.07
C LYS A 400 -2.32 8.41 17.58
N ALA A 401 -3.18 7.57 17.00
CA ALA A 401 -4.51 7.31 17.53
C ALA A 401 -4.43 6.72 18.95
N ILE A 402 -3.59 5.69 19.14
CA ILE A 402 -3.29 5.08 20.45
C ILE A 402 -2.78 6.13 21.45
N GLU A 403 -1.79 6.94 21.10
CA GLU A 403 -1.29 8.02 21.97
C GLU A 403 -2.38 9.03 22.35
N THR A 404 -3.25 9.39 21.41
CA THR A 404 -4.31 10.39 21.62
C THR A 404 -5.43 9.84 22.48
N PHE A 405 -5.88 8.61 22.24
CA PHE A 405 -6.90 7.96 23.07
C PHE A 405 -6.39 7.62 24.47
N ASN A 406 -5.11 7.27 24.65
CA ASN A 406 -4.54 7.12 26.00
C ASN A 406 -4.53 8.45 26.77
N LYS A 407 -4.30 9.60 26.09
CA LYS A 407 -4.43 10.93 26.72
C LYS A 407 -5.86 11.23 27.13
N TYR A 408 -6.81 11.00 26.23
CA TYR A 408 -8.25 11.16 26.50
C TYR A 408 -8.71 10.31 27.70
N LEU A 409 -8.33 9.03 27.74
CA LEU A 409 -8.68 8.13 28.84
C LEU A 409 -7.97 8.47 30.17
N LYS A 410 -6.85 9.20 30.15
CA LYS A 410 -6.18 9.68 31.37
C LYS A 410 -6.99 10.77 32.08
N ASN A 411 -7.77 11.56 31.35
CA ASN A 411 -8.62 12.62 31.91
C ASN A 411 -9.88 12.07 32.61
N GLY A 412 -10.28 10.82 32.32
CA GLY A 412 -11.24 10.04 33.09
C GLY A 412 -12.72 10.47 33.05
N LYS A 413 -13.04 11.70 32.64
CA LYS A 413 -14.39 12.29 32.73
C LYS A 413 -15.12 12.48 31.38
N GLY A 414 -14.54 12.00 30.27
CA GLY A 414 -15.10 12.23 28.93
C GLY A 414 -16.29 11.32 28.58
N ARG A 415 -17.31 11.88 27.88
CA ARG A 415 -18.54 11.17 27.46
C ARG A 415 -18.31 9.83 26.74
N HIS A 416 -17.27 9.74 25.91
CA HIS A 416 -16.94 8.58 25.09
C HIS A 416 -15.89 7.64 25.71
N VAL A 417 -15.70 7.63 27.03
CA VAL A 417 -14.67 6.79 27.70
C VAL A 417 -14.80 5.31 27.35
N VAL A 418 -16.01 4.75 27.39
CA VAL A 418 -16.26 3.32 27.12
C VAL A 418 -15.99 2.96 25.66
N GLU A 419 -16.60 3.71 24.73
CA GLU A 419 -16.40 3.58 23.29
C GLU A 419 -14.91 3.70 22.90
N THR A 420 -14.19 4.63 23.52
CA THR A 420 -12.76 4.83 23.31
C THR A 420 -11.93 3.66 23.85
N GLN A 421 -12.33 3.02 24.97
CA GLN A 421 -11.66 1.81 25.46
C GLN A 421 -11.82 0.64 24.47
N ILE A 422 -13.02 0.42 23.95
CA ILE A 422 -13.27 -0.60 22.92
C ILE A 422 -12.41 -0.33 21.67
N ARG A 423 -12.46 0.90 21.14
CA ARG A 423 -11.68 1.30 19.96
C ARG A 423 -10.17 1.20 20.18
N LEU A 424 -9.68 1.54 21.37
CA LEU A 424 -8.28 1.40 21.75
C LEU A 424 -7.85 -0.07 21.86
N GLY A 425 -8.71 -0.94 22.39
CA GLY A 425 -8.51 -2.39 22.38
C GLY A 425 -8.30 -2.93 20.96
N TYR A 426 -9.19 -2.57 20.04
CA TYR A 426 -9.07 -2.91 18.62
C TYR A 426 -7.79 -2.34 17.96
N LEU A 427 -7.42 -1.09 18.22
CA LEU A 427 -6.18 -0.51 17.72
C LEU A 427 -4.93 -1.21 18.27
N TYR A 428 -4.97 -1.73 19.50
CA TYR A 428 -3.89 -2.58 20.02
C TYR A 428 -3.80 -3.92 19.29
N ILE A 429 -4.91 -4.51 18.81
CA ILE A 429 -4.88 -5.70 17.94
C ILE A 429 -4.21 -5.35 16.60
N GLU A 430 -4.71 -4.33 15.90
CA GLU A 430 -4.18 -3.89 14.59
C GLU A 430 -2.67 -3.61 14.64
N ASN A 431 -2.19 -3.01 15.73
CA ASN A 431 -0.79 -2.66 15.95
C ASN A 431 0.03 -3.78 16.63
N LYS A 432 -0.50 -5.03 16.68
CA LYS A 432 0.12 -6.24 17.25
C LYS A 432 0.50 -6.17 18.74
N GLN A 433 -0.09 -5.26 19.50
CA GLN A 433 0.13 -5.09 20.95
C GLN A 433 -0.86 -5.93 21.77
N LEU A 434 -0.96 -7.24 21.47
CA LEU A 434 -2.03 -8.14 21.96
C LEU A 434 -2.17 -8.14 23.49
N LYS A 435 -1.07 -8.10 24.25
CA LYS A 435 -1.10 -8.00 25.74
C LYS A 435 -1.81 -6.75 26.25
N LYS A 436 -1.74 -5.63 25.53
CA LYS A 436 -2.46 -4.39 25.87
C LYS A 436 -3.93 -4.43 25.44
N ALA A 437 -4.22 -5.06 24.30
CA ALA A 437 -5.60 -5.32 23.87
C ALA A 437 -6.35 -6.15 24.92
N ILE A 438 -5.74 -7.27 25.36
CA ILE A 438 -6.25 -8.11 26.46
C ILE A 438 -6.54 -7.27 27.71
N LYS A 439 -5.56 -6.52 28.24
CA LYS A 439 -5.76 -5.68 29.44
C LYS A 439 -6.86 -4.62 29.26
N THR A 440 -7.04 -4.09 28.06
CA THR A 440 -8.07 -3.08 27.76
C THR A 440 -9.47 -3.72 27.73
N PHE A 441 -9.60 -4.91 27.14
CA PHE A 441 -10.85 -5.65 27.11
C PHE A 441 -11.21 -6.32 28.44
N GLU A 442 -10.23 -6.82 29.20
CA GLU A 442 -10.42 -7.24 30.60
C GLU A 442 -10.99 -6.10 31.45
N LYS A 443 -10.47 -4.87 31.28
CA LYS A 443 -10.98 -3.67 31.96
C LYS A 443 -12.41 -3.32 31.53
N TYR A 444 -12.74 -3.45 30.24
CA TYR A 444 -14.09 -3.24 29.73
C TYR A 444 -15.09 -4.24 30.34
N LEU A 445 -14.76 -5.53 30.36
CA LEU A 445 -15.58 -6.60 30.94
C LEU A 445 -15.70 -6.55 32.48
N ALA A 446 -14.99 -5.63 33.13
CA ALA A 446 -15.07 -5.33 34.56
C ALA A 446 -15.77 -3.98 34.85
N SER A 447 -16.40 -3.37 33.83
CA SER A 447 -17.24 -2.19 33.97
C SER A 447 -18.73 -2.56 33.91
N ASP A 448 -19.60 -1.65 34.36
CA ASP A 448 -21.06 -1.87 34.40
C ASP A 448 -21.74 -1.80 33.01
N ASP A 449 -21.00 -1.49 31.94
CA ASP A 449 -21.55 -1.53 30.58
C ASP A 449 -21.78 -2.97 30.13
N THR A 450 -23.00 -3.26 29.69
CA THR A 450 -23.42 -4.57 29.18
C THR A 450 -23.48 -4.64 27.66
N LEU A 451 -23.45 -3.50 26.95
CA LEU A 451 -23.85 -3.39 25.55
C LEU A 451 -22.97 -4.18 24.57
N HIS A 452 -21.65 -4.18 24.77
CA HIS A 452 -20.69 -4.89 23.90
C HIS A 452 -20.01 -6.07 24.64
N VAL A 453 -20.49 -6.45 25.83
CA VAL A 453 -19.88 -7.51 26.66
C VAL A 453 -19.71 -8.81 25.89
N VAL A 454 -20.67 -9.15 25.03
CA VAL A 454 -20.69 -10.37 24.24
C VAL A 454 -19.65 -10.34 23.10
N GLU A 455 -19.64 -9.26 22.31
CA GLU A 455 -18.64 -9.03 21.26
C GLU A 455 -17.22 -9.07 21.85
N ILE A 456 -17.00 -8.36 22.97
CA ILE A 456 -15.69 -8.30 23.61
C ILE A 456 -15.30 -9.64 24.25
N GLN A 457 -16.24 -10.45 24.74
CA GLN A 457 -15.95 -11.83 25.16
C GLN A 457 -15.41 -12.67 23.99
N ILE A 458 -16.07 -12.65 22.81
CA ILE A 458 -15.60 -13.39 21.64
C ILE A 458 -14.18 -12.94 21.24
N ARG A 459 -13.96 -11.62 21.12
CA ARG A 459 -12.65 -11.05 20.77
C ARG A 459 -11.56 -11.37 21.79
N LEU A 460 -11.88 -11.31 23.09
CA LEU A 460 -10.96 -11.63 24.17
C LEU A 460 -10.63 -13.13 24.20
N GLY A 461 -11.62 -14.00 23.96
CA GLY A 461 -11.42 -15.44 23.79
C GLY A 461 -10.41 -15.73 22.68
N TYR A 462 -10.61 -15.12 21.49
CA TYR A 462 -9.68 -15.22 20.37
C TYR A 462 -8.28 -14.69 20.70
N LEU A 463 -8.16 -13.54 21.38
CA LEU A 463 -6.87 -13.02 21.81
C LEU A 463 -6.13 -13.93 22.79
N TYR A 464 -6.85 -14.69 23.62
CA TYR A 464 -6.23 -15.73 24.45
C TYR A 464 -5.76 -16.93 23.65
N VAL A 465 -6.42 -17.30 22.54
CA VAL A 465 -5.90 -18.30 21.59
C VAL A 465 -4.60 -17.80 20.96
N ASP A 466 -4.62 -16.61 20.35
CA ASP A 466 -3.46 -16.00 19.68
C ASP A 466 -2.25 -15.81 20.60
N THR A 467 -2.48 -15.54 21.89
CA THR A 467 -1.43 -15.40 22.91
C THR A 467 -1.08 -16.69 23.65
N LYS A 468 -1.54 -17.86 23.16
CA LYS A 468 -1.26 -19.19 23.71
C LYS A 468 -1.66 -19.36 25.18
N GLN A 469 -2.82 -18.83 25.56
CA GLN A 469 -3.45 -18.95 26.89
C GLN A 469 -4.75 -19.78 26.83
N PRO A 470 -4.71 -21.06 26.39
CA PRO A 470 -5.92 -21.84 26.06
C PRO A 470 -6.87 -22.00 27.26
N LYS A 471 -6.35 -22.15 28.49
CA LYS A 471 -7.19 -22.23 29.70
C LYS A 471 -8.06 -20.99 29.93
N LYS A 472 -7.56 -19.79 29.57
CA LYS A 472 -8.35 -18.55 29.65
C LYS A 472 -9.32 -18.41 28.48
N ALA A 473 -8.91 -18.79 27.27
CA ALA A 473 -9.78 -18.83 26.10
C ALA A 473 -11.00 -19.73 26.35
N ILE A 474 -10.77 -20.95 26.86
CA ILE A 474 -11.82 -21.90 27.27
C ILE A 474 -12.81 -21.24 28.23
N LYS A 475 -12.35 -20.65 29.34
CA LYS A 475 -13.24 -20.02 30.34
C LYS A 475 -14.09 -18.88 29.76
N ILE A 476 -13.54 -18.08 28.84
CA ILE A 476 -14.28 -17.00 28.18
C ILE A 476 -15.30 -17.56 27.18
N PHE A 477 -14.95 -18.57 26.39
CA PHE A 477 -15.85 -19.20 25.44
C PHE A 477 -16.96 -20.02 26.13
N GLU A 478 -16.66 -20.71 27.25
CA GLU A 478 -17.67 -21.34 28.12
C GLU A 478 -18.66 -20.28 28.67
N LYS A 479 -18.17 -19.11 29.10
CA LYS A 479 -19.02 -17.99 29.55
C LYS A 479 -19.91 -17.45 28.42
N TYR A 480 -19.35 -17.26 27.22
CA TYR A 480 -20.11 -16.82 26.04
C TYR A 480 -21.22 -17.82 25.68
N LEU A 481 -20.92 -19.12 25.62
CA LEU A 481 -21.90 -20.18 25.33
C LEU A 481 -22.93 -20.41 26.45
N SER A 482 -22.79 -19.74 27.59
CA SER A 482 -23.75 -19.71 28.69
C SER A 482 -24.63 -18.46 28.69
N SER A 483 -24.43 -17.55 27.73
CA SER A 483 -25.25 -16.34 27.55
C SER A 483 -26.47 -16.61 26.65
N LYS A 484 -27.38 -15.63 26.54
CA LYS A 484 -28.57 -15.71 25.65
C LYS A 484 -28.26 -15.35 24.18
N ASP A 485 -27.01 -15.03 23.85
CA ASP A 485 -26.59 -14.67 22.49
C ASP A 485 -26.47 -15.92 21.61
N ILE A 486 -26.83 -15.78 20.31
CA ILE A 486 -26.91 -16.90 19.36
C ILE A 486 -25.92 -16.72 18.19
N ASP A 487 -25.51 -15.49 17.89
CA ASP A 487 -24.92 -15.10 16.60
C ASP A 487 -23.57 -15.78 16.28
N HIS A 488 -22.74 -16.01 17.30
CA HIS A 488 -21.44 -16.68 17.17
C HIS A 488 -21.34 -18.01 17.92
N VAL A 489 -22.47 -18.57 18.41
CA VAL A 489 -22.50 -19.82 19.19
C VAL A 489 -21.81 -20.97 18.46
N LYS A 490 -22.04 -21.08 17.16
CA LYS A 490 -21.53 -22.16 16.31
C LYS A 490 -20.04 -22.00 16.01
N GLU A 491 -19.60 -20.78 15.69
CA GLU A 491 -18.18 -20.43 15.54
C GLU A 491 -17.39 -20.72 16.83
N VAL A 492 -17.92 -20.30 17.97
CA VAL A 492 -17.28 -20.51 19.28
C VAL A 492 -17.30 -21.99 19.69
N GLN A 493 -18.35 -22.75 19.39
CA GLN A 493 -18.36 -24.21 19.60
C GLN A 493 -17.21 -24.90 18.83
N ILE A 494 -16.99 -24.56 17.55
CA ILE A 494 -15.86 -25.10 16.78
C ILE A 494 -14.54 -24.79 17.48
N ARG A 495 -14.29 -23.52 17.83
CA ARG A 495 -13.04 -23.11 18.49
C ARG A 495 -12.85 -23.78 19.85
N LEU A 496 -13.91 -23.86 20.66
CA LEU A 496 -13.88 -24.49 21.97
C LEU A 496 -13.60 -26.00 21.86
N GLY A 497 -14.18 -26.67 20.86
CA GLY A 497 -13.88 -28.07 20.55
C GLY A 497 -12.40 -28.29 20.25
N TYR A 498 -11.79 -27.47 19.38
CA TYR A 498 -10.34 -27.53 19.11
C TYR A 498 -9.49 -27.22 20.35
N LEU A 499 -9.84 -26.19 21.15
CA LEU A 499 -9.13 -25.85 22.38
C LEU A 499 -9.19 -26.95 23.43
N TYR A 500 -10.30 -27.68 23.53
CA TYR A 500 -10.38 -28.86 24.38
C TYR A 500 -9.44 -29.98 23.89
N ILE A 501 -9.25 -30.16 22.58
CA ILE A 501 -8.28 -31.13 22.05
C ILE A 501 -6.84 -30.72 22.39
N GLU A 502 -6.48 -29.45 22.16
CA GLU A 502 -5.14 -28.92 22.52
C GLU A 502 -4.84 -29.09 24.01
N ASN A 503 -5.85 -28.93 24.86
CA ASN A 503 -5.75 -29.10 26.32
C ASN A 503 -5.99 -30.56 26.78
N LYS A 504 -5.97 -31.55 25.87
CA LYS A 504 -6.16 -33.00 26.09
C LYS A 504 -7.51 -33.41 26.74
N GLN A 505 -8.52 -32.57 26.66
CA GLN A 505 -9.88 -32.81 27.20
C GLN A 505 -10.80 -33.46 26.15
N LEU A 506 -10.36 -34.59 25.57
CA LEU A 506 -11.01 -35.23 24.40
C LEU A 506 -12.51 -35.49 24.59
N LYS A 507 -12.94 -35.98 25.77
CA LYS A 507 -14.37 -36.20 26.07
C LYS A 507 -15.22 -34.92 26.01
N LYS A 508 -14.66 -33.76 26.37
CA LYS A 508 -15.36 -32.47 26.24
C LYS A 508 -15.37 -31.98 24.79
N ALA A 509 -14.30 -32.19 24.04
CA ALA A 509 -14.24 -31.87 22.62
C ALA A 509 -15.31 -32.65 21.83
N ILE A 510 -15.43 -33.96 22.09
CA ILE A 510 -16.48 -34.83 21.55
C ILE A 510 -17.87 -34.23 21.82
N LYS A 511 -18.22 -33.97 23.09
CA LYS A 511 -19.53 -33.42 23.47
C LYS A 511 -19.85 -32.06 22.81
N ILE A 512 -18.86 -31.20 22.60
CA ILE A 512 -19.05 -29.92 21.89
C ILE A 512 -19.28 -30.13 20.40
N PHE A 513 -18.52 -31.01 19.74
CA PHE A 513 -18.71 -31.30 18.32
C PHE A 513 -20.00 -32.07 18.03
N GLU A 514 -20.42 -32.98 18.93
CA GLU A 514 -21.75 -33.60 18.90
C GLU A 514 -22.86 -32.55 19.01
N LYS A 515 -22.76 -31.61 19.96
CA LYS A 515 -23.72 -30.51 20.11
C LYS A 515 -23.77 -29.60 18.88
N TYR A 516 -22.63 -29.37 18.24
CA TYR A 516 -22.54 -28.59 17.00
C TYR A 516 -23.27 -29.30 15.84
N LEU A 517 -23.01 -30.60 15.65
CA LEU A 517 -23.60 -31.42 14.58
C LEU A 517 -25.08 -31.77 14.82
N ALA A 518 -25.59 -31.58 16.04
CA ALA A 518 -27.01 -31.68 16.36
C ALA A 518 -27.82 -30.40 16.05
N SER A 519 -27.20 -29.38 15.44
CA SER A 519 -27.87 -28.17 14.97
C SER A 519 -28.05 -28.19 13.45
N ASP A 520 -29.03 -27.45 12.92
CA ASP A 520 -29.38 -27.42 11.49
C ASP A 520 -28.32 -26.80 10.56
N GLU A 521 -27.08 -26.56 11.04
CA GLU A 521 -26.03 -25.90 10.26
C GLU A 521 -25.23 -26.88 9.40
N THR A 522 -25.21 -26.61 8.10
CA THR A 522 -24.44 -27.39 7.12
C THR A 522 -23.04 -26.85 6.89
N GLU A 523 -22.77 -25.58 7.22
CA GLU A 523 -21.42 -25.00 7.13
C GLU A 523 -20.46 -25.74 8.08
N HIS A 524 -19.22 -25.99 7.62
CA HIS A 524 -18.19 -26.78 8.31
C HIS A 524 -18.56 -28.21 8.80
N SER A 525 -19.82 -28.64 8.72
CA SER A 525 -20.35 -29.93 9.19
C SER A 525 -19.42 -31.12 8.88
N LEU A 526 -19.09 -31.36 7.61
CA LEU A 526 -18.20 -32.43 7.15
C LEU A 526 -16.79 -32.38 7.78
N SER A 527 -16.25 -31.18 8.04
CA SER A 527 -14.94 -31.01 8.68
C SER A 527 -14.98 -31.33 10.18
N ILE A 528 -16.10 -31.03 10.83
CA ILE A 528 -16.35 -31.34 12.24
C ILE A 528 -16.69 -32.83 12.40
N GLN A 529 -17.46 -33.42 11.49
CA GLN A 529 -17.68 -34.86 11.39
C GLN A 529 -16.35 -35.60 11.23
N LEU A 530 -15.48 -35.16 10.32
CA LEU A 530 -14.14 -35.75 10.15
C LEU A 530 -13.32 -35.68 11.45
N ARG A 531 -13.29 -34.51 12.09
CA ARG A 531 -12.54 -34.32 13.34
C ARG A 531 -13.09 -35.15 14.49
N LEU A 532 -14.41 -35.23 14.62
CA LEU A 532 -15.11 -36.05 15.60
C LEU A 532 -14.84 -37.54 15.35
N ALA A 533 -14.80 -37.97 14.09
CA ALA A 533 -14.49 -39.36 13.75
C ALA A 533 -13.05 -39.76 14.10
N PHE A 534 -12.08 -38.85 13.94
CA PHE A 534 -10.72 -39.05 14.45
C PHE A 534 -10.68 -39.10 15.99
N LEU A 535 -11.46 -38.27 16.69
CA LEU A 535 -11.59 -38.36 18.15
C LEU A 535 -12.24 -39.66 18.62
N TYR A 536 -13.23 -40.18 17.88
CA TYR A 536 -13.80 -41.51 18.13
C TYR A 536 -12.74 -42.60 17.92
N ALA A 537 -11.91 -42.52 16.88
CA ALA A 537 -10.80 -43.46 16.67
C ALA A 537 -9.75 -43.40 17.80
N GLU A 538 -9.31 -42.20 18.21
CA GLU A 538 -8.39 -42.00 19.34
C GLU A 538 -8.96 -42.53 20.67
N THR A 539 -10.29 -42.43 20.86
CA THR A 539 -10.99 -42.93 22.05
C THR A 539 -11.49 -44.38 21.92
N LYS A 540 -11.06 -45.12 20.89
CA LYS A 540 -11.42 -46.53 20.60
C LYS A 540 -12.91 -46.80 20.34
N GLN A 541 -13.67 -45.78 19.96
CA GLN A 541 -15.08 -45.88 19.56
C GLN A 541 -15.19 -46.24 18.07
N ASN A 542 -14.61 -47.39 17.70
CA ASN A 542 -14.29 -47.73 16.31
C ASN A 542 -15.51 -47.72 15.37
N PHE A 543 -16.67 -48.21 15.80
CA PHE A 543 -17.89 -48.23 14.95
C PHE A 543 -18.42 -46.82 14.65
N LEU A 544 -18.40 -45.91 15.63
CA LEU A 544 -18.80 -44.51 15.43
C LEU A 544 -17.79 -43.79 14.53
N ALA A 545 -16.50 -44.04 14.72
CA ALA A 545 -15.44 -43.53 13.84
C ALA A 545 -15.63 -43.98 12.39
N ILE A 546 -15.86 -45.28 12.15
CA ILE A 546 -16.08 -45.84 10.81
C ILE A 546 -17.31 -45.23 10.16
N SER A 547 -18.46 -45.24 10.84
CA SER A 547 -19.72 -44.70 10.32
C SER A 547 -19.55 -43.26 9.84
N LEU A 548 -18.92 -42.41 10.67
CA LEU A 548 -18.75 -41.00 10.38
C LEU A 548 -17.68 -40.74 9.30
N LEU A 549 -16.61 -41.53 9.25
CA LEU A 549 -15.63 -41.49 8.15
C LEU A 549 -16.23 -41.97 6.82
N GLU A 550 -17.09 -42.99 6.82
CA GLU A 550 -17.81 -43.47 5.64
C GLU A 550 -18.76 -42.39 5.11
N GLN A 551 -19.55 -41.75 5.97
CA GLN A 551 -20.43 -40.63 5.62
C GLN A 551 -19.66 -39.45 5.02
N VAL A 552 -18.60 -38.98 5.69
CA VAL A 552 -17.76 -37.88 5.18
C VAL A 552 -17.13 -38.22 3.83
N ARG A 553 -16.75 -39.48 3.60
CA ARG A 553 -16.14 -39.94 2.34
C ARG A 553 -17.09 -39.91 1.13
N LEU A 554 -18.41 -39.87 1.35
CA LEU A 554 -19.38 -39.70 0.25
C LEU A 554 -19.27 -38.33 -0.43
N ASN A 555 -18.78 -37.31 0.28
CA ASN A 555 -18.55 -35.99 -0.29
C ASN A 555 -17.27 -35.96 -1.16
N THR A 556 -17.35 -35.32 -2.33
CA THR A 556 -16.26 -35.25 -3.34
C THR A 556 -14.95 -34.69 -2.81
N ASP A 557 -15.01 -33.75 -1.88
CA ASP A 557 -13.85 -33.02 -1.37
C ASP A 557 -13.06 -33.87 -0.37
N TYR A 558 -13.76 -34.73 0.37
CA TYR A 558 -13.19 -35.61 1.39
C TYR A 558 -12.96 -37.06 0.91
N GLN A 559 -13.59 -37.48 -0.19
CA GLN A 559 -13.41 -38.80 -0.83
C GLN A 559 -11.93 -39.22 -0.97
N ASN A 560 -11.05 -38.24 -1.15
CA ASN A 560 -9.63 -38.40 -1.44
C ASN A 560 -8.71 -37.88 -0.30
N ASN A 561 -9.27 -37.58 0.88
CA ASN A 561 -8.52 -37.06 2.01
C ASN A 561 -7.53 -38.13 2.56
N PRO A 562 -6.21 -37.87 2.63
CA PRO A 562 -5.23 -38.84 3.09
C PRO A 562 -5.49 -39.40 4.51
N GLU A 563 -5.74 -38.51 5.48
CA GLU A 563 -5.87 -38.82 6.89
C GLU A 563 -7.15 -39.66 7.14
N LEU A 564 -8.24 -39.32 6.44
CA LEU A 564 -9.48 -40.12 6.41
C LEU A 564 -9.20 -41.54 5.93
N LEU A 565 -8.52 -41.69 4.79
CA LEU A 565 -8.30 -42.99 4.16
C LEU A 565 -7.27 -43.86 4.92
N GLU A 566 -6.25 -43.26 5.54
CA GLU A 566 -5.34 -44.00 6.42
C GLU A 566 -6.04 -44.46 7.70
N THR A 567 -6.87 -43.60 8.31
CA THR A 567 -7.65 -43.97 9.50
C THR A 567 -8.65 -45.08 9.19
N LEU A 568 -9.40 -44.97 8.07
CA LEU A 568 -10.27 -46.04 7.59
C LEU A 568 -9.51 -47.34 7.30
N MET A 569 -8.31 -47.28 6.72
CA MET A 569 -7.50 -48.48 6.47
C MET A 569 -7.15 -49.21 7.76
N VAL A 570 -6.73 -48.49 8.80
CA VAL A 570 -6.40 -49.08 10.11
C VAL A 570 -7.65 -49.68 10.74
N LEU A 571 -8.74 -48.90 10.84
CA LEU A 571 -10.00 -49.35 11.45
C LEU A 571 -10.59 -50.56 10.71
N TYR A 572 -10.65 -50.52 9.37
CA TYR A 572 -11.18 -51.64 8.57
C TYR A 572 -10.37 -52.92 8.73
N ARG A 573 -9.03 -52.84 8.85
CA ARG A 573 -8.18 -54.03 9.02
C ARG A 573 -8.59 -54.87 10.23
N GLU A 574 -9.09 -54.23 11.28
CA GLU A 574 -9.44 -54.86 12.56
C GLU A 574 -10.95 -55.16 12.70
N THR A 575 -11.83 -54.46 11.97
CA THR A 575 -13.27 -54.43 12.29
C THR A 575 -14.23 -54.86 11.18
N VAL A 576 -13.83 -54.83 9.90
CA VAL A 576 -14.73 -55.20 8.78
C VAL A 576 -14.32 -56.50 8.11
N SER A 577 -15.22 -57.08 7.31
CA SER A 577 -14.92 -58.30 6.57
C SER A 577 -13.72 -58.12 5.64
N LYS A 578 -12.91 -59.18 5.51
CA LYS A 578 -11.71 -59.20 4.66
C LYS A 578 -11.99 -58.75 3.22
N ASP A 579 -13.16 -59.05 2.67
CA ASP A 579 -13.54 -58.60 1.33
C ASP A 579 -13.96 -57.12 1.29
N LYS A 580 -14.68 -56.57 2.29
CA LYS A 580 -14.94 -55.12 2.38
C LYS A 580 -13.62 -54.33 2.46
N PHE A 581 -12.65 -54.84 3.20
CA PHE A 581 -11.30 -54.25 3.29
C PHE A 581 -10.54 -54.32 1.96
N VAL A 582 -10.58 -55.45 1.25
CA VAL A 582 -9.97 -55.57 -0.10
C VAL A 582 -10.63 -54.61 -1.09
N GLN A 583 -11.97 -54.49 -1.11
CA GLN A 583 -12.67 -53.55 -1.99
C GLN A 583 -12.30 -52.09 -1.68
N PHE A 584 -12.18 -51.74 -0.40
CA PHE A 584 -11.65 -50.45 0.00
C PHE A 584 -10.24 -50.19 -0.57
N LEU A 585 -9.29 -51.10 -0.35
CA LEU A 585 -7.91 -50.97 -0.83
C LEU A 585 -7.84 -50.88 -2.37
N LEU A 586 -8.64 -51.67 -3.08
CA LEU A 586 -8.77 -51.60 -4.54
C LEU A 586 -9.24 -50.21 -5.00
N SER A 587 -10.21 -49.60 -4.30
CA SER A 587 -10.74 -48.27 -4.63
C SER A 587 -9.71 -47.13 -4.48
N VAL A 588 -8.68 -47.30 -3.62
CA VAL A 588 -7.70 -46.24 -3.32
C VAL A 588 -6.31 -46.46 -3.95
N LYS A 589 -5.86 -47.70 -4.16
CA LYS A 589 -4.50 -48.01 -4.69
C LYS A 589 -4.19 -47.33 -6.03
N GLY A 590 -5.22 -47.22 -6.89
CA GLY A 590 -5.11 -46.70 -8.26
C GLY A 590 -5.34 -45.20 -8.36
N ASN A 591 -5.80 -44.57 -7.28
CA ASN A 591 -6.35 -43.23 -7.32
C ASN A 591 -5.25 -42.17 -7.54
N THR A 592 -5.22 -41.59 -8.73
CA THR A 592 -4.20 -40.63 -9.17
C THR A 592 -4.21 -39.32 -8.37
N LYS A 593 -5.35 -38.94 -7.77
CA LYS A 593 -5.50 -37.75 -6.93
C LYS A 593 -4.72 -37.83 -5.60
N LEU A 594 -4.45 -39.04 -5.11
CA LEU A 594 -3.67 -39.26 -3.89
C LEU A 594 -2.18 -38.98 -4.11
N ASN A 595 -1.40 -38.84 -3.03
CA ASN A 595 0.05 -38.76 -3.17
C ASN A 595 0.67 -40.16 -3.45
N ALA A 596 1.87 -40.19 -4.04
CA ALA A 596 2.50 -41.44 -4.46
C ALA A 596 3.00 -42.32 -3.30
N HIS A 597 3.20 -41.78 -2.09
CA HIS A 597 3.55 -42.56 -0.89
C HIS A 597 2.31 -43.28 -0.35
N LEU A 598 1.18 -42.57 -0.29
CA LEU A 598 -0.09 -43.11 0.18
C LEU A 598 -0.62 -44.22 -0.73
N ARG A 599 -0.59 -44.03 -2.06
CA ARG A 599 -0.88 -45.11 -3.02
C ARG A 599 0.01 -46.34 -2.82
N HIS A 600 1.29 -46.11 -2.49
CA HIS A 600 2.25 -47.18 -2.22
C HIS A 600 1.79 -47.97 -0.99
N ARG A 601 1.53 -47.30 0.14
CA ARG A 601 1.06 -47.90 1.39
C ARG A 601 -0.23 -48.73 1.22
N PHE A 602 -1.24 -48.21 0.50
CA PHE A 602 -2.45 -48.97 0.21
C PHE A 602 -2.19 -50.20 -0.67
N GLN A 603 -1.27 -50.10 -1.63
CA GLN A 603 -0.87 -51.23 -2.46
C GLN A 603 -0.04 -52.25 -1.66
N THR A 604 0.83 -51.83 -0.74
CA THR A 604 1.52 -52.72 0.23
C THR A 604 0.50 -53.50 1.04
N GLN A 605 -0.47 -52.81 1.65
CA GLN A 605 -1.48 -53.45 2.48
C GLN A 605 -2.36 -54.44 1.68
N LEU A 606 -2.68 -54.13 0.41
CA LEU A 606 -3.41 -55.05 -0.46
C LEU A 606 -2.60 -56.33 -0.76
N LEU A 607 -1.29 -56.20 -1.01
CA LEU A 607 -0.42 -57.35 -1.26
C LEU A 607 -0.31 -58.26 -0.04
N LEU A 608 -0.14 -57.68 1.16
CA LEU A 608 -0.15 -58.43 2.42
C LEU A 608 -1.49 -59.16 2.61
N THR A 609 -2.61 -58.47 2.40
CA THR A 609 -3.95 -59.06 2.55
C THR A 609 -4.25 -60.12 1.47
N TYR A 610 -3.67 -60.05 0.27
CA TYR A 610 -3.73 -61.17 -0.69
C TYR A 610 -2.88 -62.36 -0.26
N PHE A 611 -1.72 -62.15 0.36
CA PHE A 611 -0.90 -63.22 0.92
C PHE A 611 -1.59 -63.92 2.10
N GLU A 612 -2.14 -63.15 3.05
CA GLU A 612 -2.97 -63.62 4.19
C GLU A 612 -4.23 -64.40 3.77
N GLN A 613 -4.67 -64.27 2.50
CA GLN A 613 -5.83 -64.96 1.93
C GLN A 613 -5.44 -66.09 0.95
N ASN A 614 -4.14 -66.41 0.84
CA ASN A 614 -3.59 -67.34 -0.14
C ASN A 614 -4.01 -67.05 -1.61
N LYS A 615 -4.22 -65.77 -1.96
CA LYS A 615 -4.66 -65.33 -3.30
C LYS A 615 -3.44 -65.06 -4.21
N CYS A 616 -2.48 -65.98 -4.24
CA CYS A 616 -1.17 -65.78 -4.88
C CYS A 616 -1.21 -65.37 -6.36
N LYS A 617 -2.17 -65.87 -7.15
CA LYS A 617 -2.37 -65.41 -8.55
C LYS A 617 -2.66 -63.91 -8.63
N LYS A 618 -3.50 -63.37 -7.73
CA LYS A 618 -3.83 -61.93 -7.67
C LYS A 618 -2.65 -61.10 -7.17
N LEU A 619 -1.90 -61.61 -6.19
CA LEU A 619 -0.67 -60.99 -5.68
C LEU A 619 0.37 -60.82 -6.78
N ILE A 620 0.63 -61.87 -7.57
CA ILE A 620 1.63 -61.83 -8.65
C ILE A 620 1.24 -60.82 -9.74
N LEU A 621 -0.04 -60.78 -10.13
CA LEU A 621 -0.56 -59.79 -11.08
C LEU A 621 -0.39 -58.36 -10.55
N GLU A 622 -0.85 -58.08 -9.33
CA GLU A 622 -0.77 -56.74 -8.72
C GLU A 622 0.67 -56.19 -8.64
N ILE A 623 1.66 -57.07 -8.42
CA ILE A 623 3.08 -56.70 -8.42
C ILE A 623 3.61 -56.51 -9.86
N ASN A 624 3.24 -57.39 -10.79
CA ASN A 624 3.78 -57.39 -12.14
C ASN A 624 3.20 -56.26 -13.01
N ASP A 625 1.96 -55.83 -12.76
CA ASP A 625 1.32 -54.69 -13.44
C ASP A 625 2.07 -53.37 -13.22
N LYS A 626 2.88 -53.26 -12.16
CA LYS A 626 3.62 -52.05 -11.80
C LYS A 626 5.05 -52.36 -11.34
N PRO A 627 6.00 -52.69 -12.23
CA PRO A 627 7.39 -53.01 -11.85
C PRO A 627 8.08 -51.87 -11.07
N GLY A 628 7.72 -50.61 -11.34
CA GLY A 628 8.21 -49.44 -10.58
C GLY A 628 7.78 -49.39 -9.11
N TYR A 629 6.74 -50.13 -8.70
CA TYR A 629 6.31 -50.23 -7.31
C TYR A 629 7.39 -50.87 -6.43
N LEU A 630 7.90 -52.05 -6.81
CA LEU A 630 8.97 -52.72 -6.05
C LEU A 630 10.27 -51.93 -6.03
N GLN A 631 10.60 -51.24 -7.13
CA GLN A 631 11.79 -50.39 -7.18
C GLN A 631 11.66 -49.20 -6.22
N LYS A 632 10.45 -48.68 -6.01
CA LYS A 632 10.19 -47.66 -5.00
C LYS A 632 10.41 -48.21 -3.58
N SER A 633 9.79 -49.34 -3.22
CA SER A 633 9.99 -49.95 -1.89
C SER A 633 11.49 -50.14 -1.60
N LYS A 634 12.26 -50.65 -2.57
CA LYS A 634 13.71 -50.88 -2.42
C LYS A 634 14.47 -49.63 -1.98
N ASN A 635 14.08 -48.48 -2.53
CA ASN A 635 14.75 -47.21 -2.31
C ASN A 635 14.24 -46.49 -1.05
N THR A 636 13.01 -46.76 -0.59
CA THR A 636 12.38 -46.04 0.54
C THR A 636 12.33 -46.84 1.84
N ASN A 637 12.22 -48.16 1.76
CA ASN A 637 12.13 -49.07 2.91
C ASN A 637 12.67 -50.46 2.52
N PRO A 638 13.99 -50.70 2.71
CA PRO A 638 14.62 -51.97 2.33
C PRO A 638 14.02 -53.21 3.00
N GLU A 639 13.56 -53.11 4.26
CA GLU A 639 12.95 -54.23 4.98
C GLU A 639 11.58 -54.61 4.40
N GLU A 640 10.72 -53.63 4.15
CA GLU A 640 9.44 -53.84 3.45
C GLU A 640 9.68 -54.43 2.06
N TRP A 641 10.69 -53.94 1.34
CA TRP A 641 11.06 -54.52 0.05
C TRP A 641 11.52 -55.97 0.16
N GLN A 642 12.35 -56.32 1.16
CA GLN A 642 12.77 -57.70 1.39
C GLN A 642 11.56 -58.60 1.68
N HIS A 643 10.64 -58.15 2.54
CA HIS A 643 9.40 -58.88 2.83
C HIS A 643 8.51 -59.03 1.58
N LEU A 644 8.37 -57.98 0.77
CA LEU A 644 7.62 -58.01 -0.49
C LEU A 644 8.26 -58.94 -1.55
N GLN A 645 9.60 -59.04 -1.60
CA GLN A 645 10.25 -60.06 -2.44
C GLN A 645 9.99 -61.47 -1.88
N TYR A 646 10.02 -61.67 -0.56
CA TYR A 646 9.74 -62.97 0.06
C TYR A 646 8.33 -63.48 -0.25
N ILE A 647 7.27 -62.69 0.00
CA ILE A 647 5.90 -63.12 -0.31
C ILE A 647 5.71 -63.31 -1.83
N LYS A 648 6.43 -62.54 -2.66
CA LYS A 648 6.44 -62.73 -4.12
C LYS A 648 7.08 -64.06 -4.51
N SER A 649 8.26 -64.40 -3.99
CA SER A 649 8.95 -65.64 -4.37
C SER A 649 8.24 -66.88 -3.83
N SER A 650 7.64 -66.81 -2.64
CA SER A 650 6.74 -67.83 -2.10
C SER A 650 5.55 -68.06 -3.04
N CYS A 651 4.78 -67.02 -3.39
CA CYS A 651 3.68 -67.17 -4.35
C CYS A 651 4.12 -67.64 -5.75
N LEU A 652 5.31 -67.24 -6.22
CA LEU A 652 5.86 -67.71 -7.50
C LEU A 652 6.26 -69.20 -7.44
N LEU A 653 6.71 -69.69 -6.28
CA LEU A 653 6.97 -71.11 -6.04
C LEU A 653 5.65 -71.89 -6.09
N GLU A 654 4.63 -71.48 -5.33
CA GLU A 654 3.31 -72.14 -5.32
C GLU A 654 2.64 -72.16 -6.70
N THR A 655 2.77 -71.09 -7.47
CA THR A 655 2.24 -71.00 -8.85
C THR A 655 3.14 -71.65 -9.91
N LYS A 656 4.15 -72.43 -9.49
CA LYS A 656 5.07 -73.21 -10.34
C LYS A 656 5.94 -72.37 -11.30
N LYS A 657 6.17 -71.09 -10.97
CA LYS A 657 6.99 -70.15 -11.75
C LYS A 657 8.45 -70.15 -11.31
N TRP A 658 9.08 -71.33 -11.34
CA TRP A 658 10.41 -71.61 -10.77
C TRP A 658 11.52 -70.64 -11.19
N LYS A 659 11.57 -70.23 -12.47
CA LYS A 659 12.57 -69.25 -12.97
C LYS A 659 12.41 -67.88 -12.30
N GLU A 660 11.17 -67.42 -12.15
CA GLU A 660 10.85 -66.13 -11.54
C GLU A 660 11.08 -66.19 -10.02
N ALA A 661 10.64 -67.26 -9.36
CA ALA A 661 10.84 -67.50 -7.92
C ALA A 661 12.32 -67.46 -7.55
N ARG A 662 13.18 -68.18 -8.30
CA ARG A 662 14.64 -68.14 -8.17
C ARG A 662 15.21 -66.72 -8.26
N ILE A 663 14.85 -65.97 -9.31
CA ILE A 663 15.38 -64.61 -9.54
C ILE A 663 14.97 -63.66 -8.40
N VAL A 664 13.78 -63.87 -7.82
CA VAL A 664 13.27 -63.05 -6.72
C VAL A 664 13.96 -63.43 -5.40
N SER A 665 14.02 -64.71 -5.02
CA SER A 665 14.64 -65.13 -3.75
C SER A 665 16.13 -64.79 -3.66
N ARG A 666 16.90 -64.81 -4.76
CA ARG A 666 18.31 -64.37 -4.73
C ARG A 666 18.49 -62.93 -4.27
N LYS A 667 17.48 -62.07 -4.42
CA LYS A 667 17.54 -60.65 -4.03
C LYS A 667 17.47 -60.42 -2.52
N ILE A 668 17.15 -61.47 -1.76
CA ILE A 668 16.96 -61.43 -0.30
C ILE A 668 17.81 -62.46 0.45
N LEU A 669 18.82 -63.05 -0.21
CA LEU A 669 19.77 -63.98 0.41
C LEU A 669 20.55 -63.36 1.57
N ASP A 670 20.92 -62.08 1.47
CA ASP A 670 21.61 -61.35 2.54
C ASP A 670 20.66 -60.69 3.56
N SER A 671 19.36 -61.01 3.52
CA SER A 671 18.40 -60.58 4.55
C SER A 671 18.46 -61.53 5.74
N GLU A 672 18.96 -61.07 6.89
CA GLU A 672 19.00 -61.86 8.13
C GLU A 672 17.64 -62.50 8.48
N LYS A 673 16.55 -61.78 8.23
CA LYS A 673 15.18 -62.21 8.53
C LYS A 673 14.59 -63.22 7.55
N TYR A 674 14.99 -63.19 6.28
CA TYR A 674 14.38 -63.99 5.21
C TYR A 674 15.34 -64.97 4.51
N ARG A 675 16.61 -65.06 4.95
CA ARG A 675 17.66 -65.88 4.32
C ARG A 675 17.27 -67.36 4.23
N GLU A 676 16.80 -67.96 5.32
CA GLU A 676 16.49 -69.40 5.35
C GLU A 676 15.35 -69.76 4.38
N GLN A 677 14.27 -68.99 4.41
CA GLN A 677 13.12 -69.21 3.53
C GLN A 677 13.48 -68.89 2.07
N ALA A 678 14.33 -67.88 1.83
CA ALA A 678 14.86 -67.59 0.50
C ALA A 678 15.69 -68.76 -0.05
N ILE A 679 16.56 -69.35 0.79
CA ILE A 679 17.37 -70.53 0.46
C ILE A 679 16.49 -71.74 0.14
N GLN A 680 15.46 -72.02 0.95
CA GLN A 680 14.51 -73.10 0.66
C GLN A 680 13.82 -72.92 -0.70
N ILE A 681 13.29 -71.72 -0.97
CA ILE A 681 12.65 -71.39 -2.25
C ILE A 681 13.66 -71.50 -3.41
N LEU A 682 14.93 -71.13 -3.19
CA LEU A 682 15.99 -71.23 -4.19
C LEU A 682 16.32 -72.69 -4.51
N LEU A 683 16.64 -73.51 -3.50
CA LEU A 683 17.00 -74.91 -3.68
C LEU A 683 15.89 -75.67 -4.41
N GLU A 684 14.63 -75.49 -4.03
CA GLU A 684 13.49 -76.13 -4.71
C GLU A 684 13.33 -75.56 -6.14
N SER A 685 13.44 -74.24 -6.35
CA SER A 685 13.41 -73.66 -7.69
C SER A 685 14.53 -74.20 -8.59
N HIS A 686 15.75 -74.36 -8.08
CA HIS A 686 16.88 -74.90 -8.83
C HIS A 686 16.68 -76.38 -9.16
N LYS A 687 16.12 -77.16 -8.22
CA LYS A 687 15.79 -78.59 -8.39
C LYS A 687 14.72 -78.78 -9.47
N GLN A 688 13.63 -78.01 -9.42
CA GLN A 688 12.58 -78.03 -10.45
C GLN A 688 13.11 -77.59 -11.84
N LEU A 689 14.08 -76.67 -11.86
CA LEU A 689 14.76 -76.24 -13.09
C LEU A 689 15.91 -77.14 -13.55
N LYS A 690 16.27 -78.18 -12.79
CA LYS A 690 17.42 -79.07 -13.03
C LYS A 690 18.75 -78.30 -13.14
N ASP A 691 18.89 -77.16 -12.45
CA ASP A 691 20.14 -76.37 -12.39
C ASP A 691 21.06 -76.89 -11.27
N TRP A 692 21.64 -78.06 -11.51
CA TRP A 692 22.55 -78.74 -10.58
C TRP A 692 23.80 -77.91 -10.28
N LYS A 693 24.25 -77.10 -11.25
CA LYS A 693 25.37 -76.17 -11.04
C LYS A 693 25.03 -75.22 -9.90
N ALA A 694 23.89 -74.55 -9.95
CA ALA A 694 23.49 -73.63 -8.90
C ALA A 694 23.32 -74.33 -7.54
N ILE A 695 22.60 -75.45 -7.44
CA ILE A 695 22.37 -76.18 -6.17
C ILE A 695 23.68 -76.42 -5.40
N THR A 696 24.71 -76.93 -6.09
CA THR A 696 26.02 -77.18 -5.45
C THR A 696 26.78 -75.92 -5.01
N TRP A 697 26.53 -74.75 -5.61
CA TRP A 697 27.10 -73.47 -5.17
C TRP A 697 26.32 -72.90 -3.97
N GLU A 698 24.99 -72.98 -3.99
CA GLU A 698 24.17 -72.57 -2.85
C GLU A 698 24.54 -73.42 -1.62
N PHE A 699 24.69 -74.75 -1.75
CA PHE A 699 25.15 -75.60 -0.64
C PHE A 699 26.59 -75.35 -0.17
N GLN A 700 27.50 -74.94 -1.06
CA GLN A 700 28.83 -74.49 -0.65
C GLN A 700 28.71 -73.28 0.29
N GLU A 701 27.92 -72.26 -0.10
CA GLU A 701 27.72 -71.08 0.73
C GLU A 701 26.97 -71.37 2.05
N ILE A 702 25.99 -72.28 2.03
CA ILE A 702 25.26 -72.72 3.24
C ILE A 702 26.20 -73.40 4.22
N TYR A 703 27.06 -74.31 3.73
CA TYR A 703 28.06 -75.00 4.55
C TYR A 703 29.07 -74.02 5.13
N ASP A 704 29.62 -73.11 4.32
CA ASP A 704 30.65 -72.15 4.73
C ASP A 704 30.10 -71.09 5.71
N ARG A 705 28.91 -70.53 5.46
CA ARG A 705 28.25 -69.58 6.39
C ARG A 705 27.57 -70.27 7.58
N LYS A 706 27.49 -71.61 7.60
CA LYS A 706 26.77 -72.43 8.61
C LYS A 706 25.29 -72.01 8.80
N SER A 707 24.66 -71.47 7.75
CA SER A 707 23.31 -70.89 7.81
C SER A 707 22.54 -71.12 6.50
N PRO A 708 21.43 -71.90 6.51
CA PRO A 708 20.92 -72.72 7.61
C PRO A 708 21.85 -73.89 8.00
N LYS A 709 21.57 -74.55 9.14
CA LYS A 709 22.30 -75.74 9.59
C LYS A 709 22.17 -76.89 8.57
N MET A 710 23.29 -77.54 8.22
CA MET A 710 23.32 -78.65 7.27
C MET A 710 22.70 -79.94 7.85
N THR A 711 22.04 -80.71 6.99
CA THR A 711 21.34 -81.97 7.31
C THR A 711 21.68 -83.06 6.28
N ILE A 712 21.45 -84.33 6.59
CA ILE A 712 21.71 -85.45 5.65
C ILE A 712 20.97 -85.26 4.30
N PRO A 713 19.68 -84.86 4.24
CA PRO A 713 19.00 -84.55 2.97
C PRO A 713 19.66 -83.41 2.16
N TYR A 714 20.29 -82.43 2.83
CA TYR A 714 21.06 -81.39 2.13
C TYR A 714 22.33 -81.98 1.50
N PHE A 715 23.06 -82.85 2.20
CA PHE A 715 24.23 -83.54 1.64
C PHE A 715 23.86 -84.49 0.49
N GLN A 716 22.76 -85.25 0.62
CA GLN A 716 22.20 -86.07 -0.47
C GLN A 716 21.90 -85.23 -1.73
N LEU A 717 21.19 -84.11 -1.58
CA LEU A 717 20.88 -83.22 -2.71
C LEU A 717 22.15 -82.52 -3.26
N TRP A 718 23.14 -82.21 -2.41
CA TRP A 718 24.41 -81.62 -2.81
C TRP A 718 25.24 -82.59 -3.66
N LEU A 719 25.37 -83.85 -3.23
CA LEU A 719 26.06 -84.91 -3.95
C LEU A 719 25.35 -85.25 -5.26
N PHE A 720 24.03 -85.42 -5.24
CA PHE A 720 23.22 -85.68 -6.44
C PHE A 720 23.34 -84.56 -7.48
N ALA A 721 23.38 -83.30 -7.03
CA ALA A 721 23.63 -82.17 -7.90
C ALA A 721 25.08 -82.16 -8.44
N ALA A 722 26.07 -82.49 -7.60
CA ALA A 722 27.48 -82.58 -8.04
C ALA A 722 27.68 -83.67 -9.10
N GLN A 723 27.05 -84.83 -8.93
CA GLN A 723 27.04 -85.92 -9.92
C GLN A 723 26.46 -85.49 -11.26
N ARG A 724 25.47 -84.59 -11.30
CA ARG A 724 24.83 -84.11 -12.56
C ARG A 724 25.48 -82.87 -13.17
N ARG A 725 26.57 -82.34 -12.59
CA ARG A 725 27.40 -81.31 -13.24
C ARG A 725 28.32 -81.93 -14.28
N THR A 726 28.69 -81.16 -15.29
CA THR A 726 29.51 -81.61 -16.44
C THR A 726 30.86 -80.88 -16.53
N ASP A 727 31.34 -80.30 -15.43
CA ASP A 727 32.57 -79.49 -15.41
C ASP A 727 33.79 -80.22 -14.87
N PHE A 728 35.00 -79.72 -15.19
CA PHE A 728 36.27 -80.42 -14.99
C PHE A 728 36.69 -80.71 -13.53
N ARG A 729 36.04 -80.08 -12.52
CA ARG A 729 36.24 -80.38 -11.08
C ARG A 729 35.07 -81.18 -10.51
N ARG A 730 34.32 -81.89 -11.36
CA ARG A 730 33.16 -82.69 -10.93
C ARG A 730 33.61 -83.76 -9.95
N LEU A 731 34.68 -84.49 -10.26
CA LEU A 731 35.23 -85.52 -9.39
C LEU A 731 35.79 -84.97 -8.09
N GLU A 732 36.65 -83.93 -8.18
CA GLU A 732 37.23 -83.23 -7.03
C GLU A 732 36.14 -82.72 -6.08
N ARG A 733 35.03 -82.17 -6.60
CA ARG A 733 33.89 -81.77 -5.75
C ARG A 733 33.12 -82.95 -5.18
N ILE A 734 32.97 -84.06 -5.90
CA ILE A 734 32.35 -85.27 -5.34
C ILE A 734 33.19 -85.80 -4.18
N GLN A 735 34.52 -85.80 -4.32
CA GLN A 735 35.47 -86.15 -3.24
C GLN A 735 35.32 -85.19 -2.04
N ILE A 736 35.41 -83.87 -2.25
CA ILE A 736 35.25 -82.87 -1.17
C ILE A 736 33.89 -82.96 -0.47
N ILE A 737 32.80 -83.20 -1.22
CA ILE A 737 31.45 -83.36 -0.63
C ILE A 737 31.39 -84.65 0.19
N ALA A 738 31.97 -85.75 -0.30
CA ALA A 738 32.03 -87.02 0.43
C ALA A 738 32.87 -86.93 1.71
N GLU A 739 34.02 -86.25 1.67
CA GLU A 739 34.85 -85.97 2.85
C GLU A 739 34.10 -85.12 3.89
N ARG A 740 33.41 -84.06 3.45
CA ARG A 740 32.61 -83.21 4.35
C ARG A 740 31.39 -83.93 4.92
N TRP A 741 30.73 -84.78 4.15
CA TRP A 741 29.66 -85.64 4.62
C TRP A 741 30.19 -86.62 5.67
N LYS A 742 31.28 -87.34 5.38
CA LYS A 742 31.96 -88.25 6.32
C LYS A 742 32.39 -87.53 7.61
N SER A 743 32.85 -86.29 7.52
CA SER A 743 33.22 -85.48 8.69
C SER A 743 32.02 -84.98 9.49
N ALA A 744 30.84 -84.80 8.87
CA ALA A 744 29.62 -84.33 9.53
C ALA A 744 28.75 -85.49 10.08
N PHE A 745 28.82 -86.66 9.45
CA PHE A 745 28.02 -87.86 9.74
C PHE A 745 28.86 -89.14 9.52
N PRO A 746 29.83 -89.44 10.40
CA PRO A 746 30.77 -90.56 10.20
C PRO A 746 30.16 -91.97 10.30
N GLU A 747 28.94 -92.10 10.85
CA GLU A 747 28.21 -93.36 11.00
C GLU A 747 27.66 -93.93 9.67
N ASP A 748 27.58 -93.12 8.61
CA ASP A 748 26.88 -93.43 7.35
C ASP A 748 27.70 -94.33 6.38
N LYS A 749 27.97 -95.57 6.79
CA LYS A 749 28.88 -96.49 6.07
C LYS A 749 28.38 -96.93 4.68
N GLN A 750 27.07 -97.09 4.50
CA GLN A 750 26.51 -97.67 3.27
C GLN A 750 26.68 -96.74 2.06
N ASN A 751 26.33 -95.45 2.22
CA ASN A 751 26.46 -94.46 1.15
C ASN A 751 27.92 -94.25 0.71
N MET A 752 28.90 -94.45 1.61
CA MET A 752 30.32 -94.24 1.31
C MET A 752 30.92 -95.24 0.30
N THR A 753 30.43 -96.50 0.27
CA THR A 753 30.99 -97.53 -0.62
C THR A 753 30.65 -97.27 -2.09
N GLU A 754 29.41 -96.88 -2.37
CA GLU A 754 28.92 -96.57 -3.72
C GLU A 754 29.60 -95.33 -4.32
N ILE A 755 29.90 -94.33 -3.46
CA ILE A 755 30.61 -93.11 -3.86
C ILE A 755 32.02 -93.41 -4.40
N ASN A 756 32.73 -94.38 -3.84
CA ASN A 756 34.10 -94.70 -4.23
C ASN A 756 34.21 -95.33 -5.63
N LEU A 757 33.31 -96.26 -5.98
CA LEU A 757 33.27 -96.87 -7.33
C LEU A 757 32.97 -95.84 -8.44
N LEU A 758 32.09 -94.88 -8.14
CA LEU A 758 31.77 -93.78 -9.04
C LEU A 758 32.97 -92.85 -9.27
N ILE A 759 33.85 -92.70 -8.28
CA ILE A 759 35.04 -91.84 -8.36
C ILE A 759 36.07 -92.39 -9.38
N SER A 760 36.42 -93.68 -9.31
CA SER A 760 37.46 -94.27 -10.17
C SER A 760 37.10 -94.26 -11.66
N SER A 761 35.89 -94.70 -12.02
CA SER A 761 35.42 -94.73 -13.41
C SER A 761 35.32 -93.33 -14.05
N GLN A 762 35.00 -92.31 -13.23
CA GLN A 762 34.96 -90.94 -13.66
C GLN A 762 36.36 -90.32 -13.79
N ARG A 763 37.37 -90.79 -13.04
CA ARG A 763 38.75 -90.31 -13.14
C ARG A 763 39.38 -90.59 -14.51
N LEU A 764 39.18 -91.79 -15.05
CA LEU A 764 39.66 -92.15 -16.39
C LEU A 764 39.08 -91.21 -17.46
N ARG A 765 37.75 -91.03 -17.44
CA ARG A 765 37.06 -90.10 -18.37
C ARG A 765 37.48 -88.65 -18.17
N GLU A 766 37.70 -88.24 -16.92
CA GLU A 766 38.23 -86.91 -16.61
C GLU A 766 39.63 -86.74 -17.19
N LEU A 767 40.55 -87.69 -16.99
CA LEU A 767 41.89 -87.61 -17.56
C LEU A 767 41.81 -87.45 -19.09
N THR A 768 41.06 -88.33 -19.79
CA THR A 768 40.79 -88.27 -21.24
C THR A 768 40.22 -86.92 -21.70
N ALA A 769 39.29 -86.33 -20.95
CA ALA A 769 38.66 -85.05 -21.28
C ALA A 769 39.46 -83.82 -20.84
N GLN A 770 40.29 -83.95 -19.81
CA GLN A 770 41.21 -82.92 -19.30
C GLN A 770 42.42 -82.72 -20.22
N GLU A 771 42.54 -83.55 -21.26
CA GLU A 771 43.74 -83.57 -22.10
C GLU A 771 45.01 -83.75 -21.24
N ASN A 772 44.90 -84.46 -20.10
CA ASN A 772 46.00 -84.69 -19.18
C ASN A 772 46.78 -85.93 -19.63
N TRP A 773 47.41 -85.81 -20.78
CA TRP A 773 47.96 -86.94 -21.53
C TRP A 773 49.08 -87.71 -20.82
N LYS A 774 49.86 -87.04 -19.96
CA LYS A 774 50.88 -87.69 -19.12
C LYS A 774 50.22 -88.37 -17.94
N GLY A 775 49.16 -87.75 -17.40
CA GLY A 775 48.25 -88.39 -16.47
C GLY A 775 47.58 -89.62 -17.07
N ILE A 776 47.10 -89.58 -18.32
CA ILE A 776 46.49 -90.70 -19.03
C ILE A 776 47.53 -91.81 -19.27
N SER A 777 48.67 -91.47 -19.86
CA SER A 777 49.75 -92.44 -20.12
C SER A 777 50.20 -93.11 -18.81
N ASN A 778 50.47 -92.32 -17.76
CA ASN A 778 50.85 -92.86 -16.45
C ASN A 778 49.72 -93.63 -15.76
N PHE A 779 48.47 -93.15 -15.79
CA PHE A 779 47.32 -93.76 -15.12
C PHE A 779 46.90 -95.06 -15.80
N ILE A 780 46.82 -95.09 -17.13
CA ILE A 780 46.60 -96.32 -17.88
C ILE A 780 47.74 -97.31 -17.57
N ARG A 781 49.00 -96.88 -17.58
CA ARG A 781 50.14 -97.74 -17.22
C ARG A 781 50.15 -98.16 -15.74
N SER A 782 49.64 -97.35 -14.80
CA SER A 782 49.66 -97.66 -13.36
C SER A 782 48.49 -98.51 -12.91
N GLU A 783 47.26 -98.21 -13.35
CA GLU A 783 46.07 -99.01 -13.06
C GLU A 783 46.16 -100.39 -13.72
N TYR A 784 46.75 -100.47 -14.92
CA TYR A 784 47.09 -101.74 -15.59
C TYR A 784 48.11 -102.55 -14.77
N LYS A 785 49.08 -101.89 -14.13
CA LYS A 785 50.08 -102.52 -13.25
C LYS A 785 49.52 -102.89 -11.87
N ALA A 786 48.46 -102.21 -11.41
CA ALA A 786 47.84 -102.42 -10.10
C ALA A 786 46.72 -103.48 -10.10
N GLY A 787 46.35 -104.02 -11.27
CA GLY A 787 45.27 -105.01 -11.40
C GLY A 787 43.86 -104.42 -11.54
N ASN A 788 43.73 -103.11 -11.75
CA ASN A 788 42.46 -102.41 -11.79
C ASN A 788 41.83 -102.32 -13.21
N ILE A 789 42.60 -102.45 -14.30
CA ILE A 789 42.15 -102.36 -15.73
C ILE A 789 43.01 -103.21 -16.71
N SER A 790 42.60 -103.31 -18.00
CA SER A 790 43.31 -104.01 -19.10
C SER A 790 43.48 -103.15 -20.39
N LEU A 791 44.39 -103.49 -21.32
CA LEU A 791 44.83 -102.63 -22.43
C LEU A 791 44.31 -103.02 -23.84
N ASP A 792 43.07 -102.65 -24.16
CA ASP A 792 42.44 -102.93 -25.46
C ASP A 792 42.62 -101.80 -26.53
N LYS A 793 41.95 -101.97 -27.69
CA LYS A 793 41.91 -101.03 -28.83
C LYS A 793 41.52 -99.59 -28.44
N GLN A 794 40.66 -99.41 -27.43
CA GLN A 794 40.24 -98.11 -26.93
C GLN A 794 41.36 -97.44 -26.14
N TYR A 795 42.01 -98.19 -25.25
CA TYR A 795 43.13 -97.69 -24.44
C TYR A 795 44.38 -97.41 -25.28
N PHE A 796 44.69 -98.22 -26.30
CA PHE A 796 45.79 -97.93 -27.24
C PHE A 796 45.58 -96.60 -27.98
N THR A 797 44.39 -96.38 -28.56
CA THR A 797 44.10 -95.18 -29.35
C THR A 797 44.18 -93.91 -28.49
N GLN A 798 43.73 -94.00 -27.23
CA GLN A 798 43.87 -92.91 -26.26
C GLN A 798 45.32 -92.66 -25.85
N LEU A 799 46.16 -93.70 -25.74
CA LEU A 799 47.58 -93.57 -25.41
C LEU A 799 48.39 -92.90 -26.54
N LEU A 800 48.13 -93.23 -27.82
CA LEU A 800 48.80 -92.56 -28.94
C LEU A 800 48.39 -91.09 -29.08
N TYR A 801 47.09 -90.79 -28.93
CA TYR A 801 46.60 -89.41 -28.91
C TYR A 801 47.16 -88.63 -27.70
N ALA A 802 47.39 -89.33 -26.58
CA ALA A 802 48.05 -88.78 -25.41
C ALA A 802 49.47 -88.30 -25.71
N GLU A 803 50.36 -89.21 -26.12
CA GLU A 803 51.76 -88.84 -26.33
C GLU A 803 51.88 -87.72 -27.38
N LYS A 804 51.04 -87.72 -28.44
CA LYS A 804 50.95 -86.64 -29.45
C LYS A 804 50.73 -85.26 -28.86
N LYS A 805 49.83 -85.17 -27.89
CA LYS A 805 49.44 -83.91 -27.25
C LYS A 805 50.30 -83.53 -26.04
N LEU A 806 51.24 -84.39 -25.64
CA LEU A 806 52.21 -84.04 -24.60
C LEU A 806 53.36 -83.20 -25.10
N ASP A 807 53.46 -82.98 -26.40
CA ASP A 807 54.70 -82.56 -27.03
C ASP A 807 55.85 -83.51 -26.59
N ASN A 808 55.53 -84.78 -26.27
CA ASN A 808 56.50 -85.79 -25.91
C ASN A 808 57.02 -86.40 -27.21
N TRP A 809 57.77 -85.61 -27.97
CA TRP A 809 58.21 -85.93 -29.32
C TRP A 809 59.05 -87.22 -29.40
N GLY A 810 59.73 -87.60 -28.31
CA GLY A 810 60.34 -88.93 -28.15
C GLY A 810 59.30 -90.03 -27.84
N GLY A 811 58.36 -89.77 -26.94
CA GLY A 811 57.24 -90.69 -26.65
C GLY A 811 56.31 -90.96 -27.84
N ILE A 812 56.08 -89.97 -28.71
CA ILE A 812 55.30 -90.10 -29.94
C ILE A 812 55.97 -91.09 -30.88
N LEU A 813 57.29 -90.96 -31.07
CA LEU A 813 58.08 -91.92 -31.83
C LEU A 813 58.02 -93.31 -31.15
N SER A 814 58.13 -93.37 -29.83
CA SER A 814 58.05 -94.61 -29.04
C SER A 814 56.68 -95.31 -29.09
N VAL A 815 55.55 -94.61 -29.17
CA VAL A 815 54.23 -95.28 -29.36
C VAL A 815 54.10 -95.84 -30.78
N TYR A 816 54.66 -95.18 -31.80
CA TYR A 816 54.79 -95.73 -33.15
C TYR A 816 55.88 -96.83 -33.27
N GLU A 817 56.54 -97.17 -32.16
CA GLU A 817 57.48 -98.28 -32.01
C GLU A 817 56.81 -99.43 -31.26
N LEU A 818 56.17 -99.17 -30.11
CA LEU A 818 55.30 -100.12 -29.38
C LEU A 818 54.14 -100.66 -30.23
N LEU A 819 53.55 -99.84 -31.11
CA LEU A 819 52.55 -100.33 -32.07
C LEU A 819 53.16 -101.27 -33.11
N ARG A 820 54.43 -101.08 -33.47
CA ARG A 820 55.09 -101.83 -34.55
C ARG A 820 55.35 -103.29 -34.18
N GLU A 821 55.44 -103.59 -32.89
CA GLU A 821 55.50 -104.96 -32.36
C GLU A 821 54.19 -105.75 -32.54
N HIS A 822 53.05 -105.08 -32.82
CA HIS A 822 51.73 -105.70 -32.93
C HIS A 822 50.92 -105.36 -34.22
N ASP A 823 51.18 -104.25 -34.94
CA ASP A 823 50.50 -103.85 -36.21
C ASP A 823 51.32 -102.83 -37.07
N PRO A 824 52.08 -103.23 -38.11
CA PRO A 824 53.06 -102.35 -38.77
C PRO A 824 52.58 -101.33 -39.84
N GLN A 825 51.46 -101.53 -40.53
CA GLN A 825 51.14 -100.87 -41.83
C GLN A 825 50.77 -99.35 -41.78
N ARG A 826 50.77 -98.71 -40.61
CA ARG A 826 49.96 -97.48 -40.35
C ARG A 826 50.67 -96.11 -40.37
N THR A 827 51.82 -95.95 -41.05
CA THR A 827 52.82 -94.92 -40.67
C THR A 827 53.27 -93.84 -41.69
N TYR A 828 52.68 -93.71 -42.91
CA TYR A 828 53.22 -92.78 -43.95
C TYR A 828 52.16 -91.94 -44.72
N ASN A 829 51.84 -90.70 -44.29
CA ASN A 829 50.92 -89.76 -44.98
C ASN A 829 51.13 -88.27 -44.60
N LEU A 830 50.41 -87.31 -45.23
CA LEU A 830 50.59 -85.85 -45.03
C LEU A 830 50.49 -85.40 -43.56
N ASP A 831 49.42 -85.77 -42.85
CA ASP A 831 49.23 -85.38 -41.45
C ASP A 831 50.24 -86.07 -40.53
N ALA A 832 50.58 -87.34 -40.76
CA ALA A 832 51.63 -88.03 -40.01
C ALA A 832 53.03 -87.38 -40.23
N LEU A 833 53.31 -86.90 -41.44
CA LEU A 833 54.55 -86.19 -41.78
C LEU A 833 54.58 -84.76 -41.22
N ILE A 834 53.43 -84.11 -41.02
CA ILE A 834 53.31 -82.81 -40.32
C ILE A 834 53.45 -83.00 -38.80
N ASP A 835 52.80 -84.01 -38.22
CA ASP A 835 52.96 -84.33 -36.78
C ASP A 835 54.44 -84.65 -36.46
N GLN A 836 55.13 -85.39 -37.35
CA GLN A 836 56.58 -85.61 -37.25
C GLN A 836 57.41 -84.34 -37.51
N ALA A 837 56.88 -83.35 -38.25
CA ALA A 837 57.51 -82.04 -38.47
C ALA A 837 57.56 -81.20 -37.20
N GLU A 838 56.39 -81.02 -36.60
CA GLU A 838 56.19 -80.24 -35.38
C GLU A 838 56.96 -80.88 -34.24
N ALA A 839 56.96 -82.22 -34.18
CA ALA A 839 57.77 -82.99 -33.25
C ALA A 839 59.28 -82.75 -33.37
N ALA A 840 59.79 -82.76 -34.58
CA ALA A 840 61.18 -82.43 -34.85
C ALA A 840 61.53 -80.99 -34.46
N GLU A 841 60.65 -80.03 -34.72
CA GLU A 841 60.88 -78.60 -34.43
C GLU A 841 61.09 -78.33 -32.96
N LYS A 842 60.17 -78.86 -32.18
CA LYS A 842 60.03 -78.55 -30.77
C LYS A 842 61.08 -79.29 -29.93
N LEU A 843 61.68 -80.36 -30.47
CA LEU A 843 62.94 -80.93 -29.98
C LEU A 843 64.19 -80.10 -30.31
N GLY A 844 64.05 -78.90 -30.88
CA GLY A 844 65.17 -78.05 -31.30
C GLY A 844 65.90 -78.55 -32.55
N LYS A 845 65.42 -79.64 -33.18
CA LYS A 845 65.96 -80.18 -34.43
C LYS A 845 65.41 -79.32 -35.58
N LYS A 846 65.82 -78.06 -35.61
CA LYS A 846 65.24 -76.98 -36.43
C LYS A 846 65.35 -77.26 -37.93
N GLU A 847 66.45 -77.89 -38.35
CA GLU A 847 66.60 -78.38 -39.73
C GLU A 847 65.66 -79.53 -40.04
N LEU A 848 65.48 -80.47 -39.10
CA LEU A 848 64.58 -81.61 -39.25
C LEU A 848 63.12 -81.14 -39.38
N SER A 849 62.69 -80.16 -38.57
CA SER A 849 61.44 -79.41 -38.75
C SER A 849 61.29 -78.78 -40.12
N ILE A 850 62.23 -77.90 -40.48
CA ILE A 850 62.18 -77.16 -41.74
C ILE A 850 62.21 -78.17 -42.91
N SER A 851 62.85 -79.33 -42.76
CA SER A 851 62.77 -80.43 -43.74
C SER A 851 61.36 -80.99 -43.89
N PHE A 852 60.64 -81.22 -42.79
CA PHE A 852 59.30 -81.77 -42.80
C PHE A 852 58.25 -80.71 -43.22
N TYR A 853 58.32 -79.46 -42.77
CA TYR A 853 57.46 -78.38 -43.29
C TYR A 853 57.75 -78.06 -44.78
N ARG A 854 59.00 -78.17 -45.24
CA ARG A 854 59.32 -78.10 -46.68
C ARG A 854 58.78 -79.31 -47.45
N LYS A 855 58.78 -80.51 -46.87
CA LYS A 855 58.07 -81.68 -47.44
C LYS A 855 56.55 -81.42 -47.51
N ALA A 856 55.97 -80.81 -46.48
CA ALA A 856 54.56 -80.41 -46.46
C ALA A 856 54.22 -79.35 -47.53
N LEU A 857 55.04 -78.31 -47.70
CA LEU A 857 54.87 -77.30 -48.75
C LEU A 857 55.12 -77.83 -50.19
N LYS A 858 55.81 -78.96 -50.33
CA LYS A 858 56.01 -79.65 -51.63
C LYS A 858 54.87 -80.60 -52.00
N LEU A 859 54.07 -81.06 -51.04
CA LEU A 859 52.93 -81.93 -51.31
C LEU A 859 51.84 -81.11 -52.00
N LYS A 860 51.34 -81.59 -53.15
CA LYS A 860 50.37 -80.86 -53.97
C LYS A 860 49.06 -80.73 -53.17
N PRO A 861 48.61 -79.51 -52.80
CA PRO A 861 47.48 -79.33 -51.90
C PRO A 861 46.20 -79.85 -52.58
N GLN A 862 45.47 -80.71 -51.87
CA GLN A 862 44.25 -81.34 -52.37
C GLN A 862 43.01 -80.53 -51.99
N THR A 863 43.10 -79.64 -50.99
CA THR A 863 41.97 -78.84 -50.50
C THR A 863 42.33 -77.36 -50.31
N GLU A 864 41.33 -76.48 -50.44
CA GLU A 864 41.51 -75.03 -50.19
C GLU A 864 41.88 -74.74 -48.72
N ARG A 865 41.63 -75.70 -47.81
CA ARG A 865 42.02 -75.62 -46.40
C ARG A 865 43.54 -75.77 -46.21
N ASP A 866 44.19 -76.56 -47.06
CA ASP A 866 45.66 -76.71 -47.09
C ASP A 866 46.34 -75.39 -47.53
N LYS A 867 45.68 -74.66 -48.43
CA LYS A 867 46.05 -73.31 -48.88
C LYS A 867 45.92 -72.27 -47.75
N ILE A 868 44.78 -72.23 -47.05
CA ILE A 868 44.52 -71.22 -46.01
C ILE A 868 45.46 -71.38 -44.80
N LYS A 869 45.81 -72.62 -44.43
CA LYS A 869 46.84 -72.90 -43.41
C LYS A 869 48.20 -72.27 -43.75
N GLN A 870 48.51 -72.01 -45.03
CA GLN A 870 49.76 -71.36 -45.47
C GLN A 870 49.73 -69.82 -45.36
N ASP A 871 48.56 -69.21 -45.08
CA ASP A 871 48.35 -67.75 -45.07
C ASP A 871 48.21 -67.15 -43.65
N GLU A 872 47.57 -67.85 -42.70
CA GLU A 872 47.39 -67.34 -41.31
C GLU A 872 48.71 -67.18 -40.54
N ILE A 873 49.76 -67.88 -40.98
CA ILE A 873 51.14 -67.79 -40.49
C ILE A 873 51.70 -66.34 -40.57
N ARG A 874 50.99 -65.37 -41.17
CA ARG A 874 51.45 -63.98 -41.41
C ARG A 874 50.92 -62.86 -40.47
N LYS A 875 49.82 -62.99 -39.71
CA LYS A 875 49.05 -61.81 -39.20
C LYS A 875 49.12 -61.45 -37.69
N TYR A 876 49.72 -62.31 -36.87
CA TYR A 876 49.51 -62.42 -35.41
C TYR A 876 50.21 -61.35 -34.51
N LEU A 877 50.13 -60.04 -34.82
CA LEU A 877 51.11 -59.05 -34.28
C LEU A 877 50.59 -57.68 -33.72
N ALA A 878 49.31 -57.46 -33.34
CA ALA A 878 48.84 -56.08 -33.00
C ALA A 878 47.71 -55.88 -31.93
N GLN A 879 48.04 -55.49 -30.67
CA GLN A 879 47.16 -54.72 -29.76
C GLN A 879 47.85 -54.17 -28.46
N GLY A 880 47.10 -53.54 -27.52
CA GLY A 880 47.44 -53.63 -26.07
C GLY A 880 47.51 -52.37 -25.15
N SER A 881 46.96 -51.19 -25.46
CA SER A 881 47.49 -49.91 -24.89
C SER A 881 46.78 -49.18 -23.71
N PHE A 882 45.45 -49.04 -23.67
CA PHE A 882 44.83 -47.75 -23.25
C PHE A 882 44.71 -47.34 -21.76
N GLN A 883 44.51 -48.25 -20.80
CA GLN A 883 43.90 -47.99 -19.46
C GLN A 883 44.57 -46.90 -18.56
N LYS A 884 45.86 -46.60 -18.78
CA LYS A 884 46.80 -46.01 -17.79
C LYS A 884 46.71 -44.49 -17.53
N TRP A 885 45.67 -43.78 -18.01
CA TRP A 885 45.65 -42.30 -18.03
C TRP A 885 44.64 -41.60 -17.09
N ILE A 886 43.56 -42.28 -16.67
CA ILE A 886 42.51 -41.64 -15.85
C ILE A 886 42.99 -41.40 -14.41
N GLU A 887 43.70 -42.37 -13.85
CA GLU A 887 44.18 -42.40 -12.46
C GLU A 887 45.15 -41.26 -12.11
N LYS A 888 45.77 -40.62 -13.13
CA LYS A 888 46.78 -39.57 -12.95
C LYS A 888 46.22 -38.14 -12.93
N GLY A 889 44.88 -37.97 -12.95
CA GLY A 889 44.24 -36.65 -13.02
C GLY A 889 44.52 -35.89 -14.32
N ASP A 890 44.90 -36.61 -15.38
CA ASP A 890 45.43 -36.07 -16.64
C ASP A 890 44.30 -35.62 -17.58
N TRP A 891 43.37 -34.80 -17.06
CA TRP A 891 42.09 -34.39 -17.69
C TRP A 891 42.26 -33.82 -19.11
N THR A 892 43.44 -33.28 -19.44
CA THR A 892 43.76 -32.75 -20.78
C THR A 892 44.09 -33.86 -21.80
N LYS A 893 44.70 -34.98 -21.39
CA LYS A 893 44.93 -36.14 -22.29
C LYS A 893 43.64 -36.88 -22.59
N ILE A 894 42.82 -37.10 -21.56
CA ILE A 894 41.53 -37.80 -21.66
C ILE A 894 40.60 -37.06 -22.64
N THR A 895 40.44 -35.75 -22.44
CA THR A 895 39.63 -34.91 -23.34
C THR A 895 40.17 -34.89 -24.78
N LYS A 896 41.50 -34.87 -24.99
CA LYS A 896 42.10 -35.01 -26.33
C LYS A 896 41.85 -36.37 -27.00
N ALA A 897 42.02 -37.48 -26.28
CA ALA A 897 41.84 -38.83 -26.83
C ALA A 897 40.38 -39.07 -27.25
N ILE A 898 39.43 -38.74 -26.37
CA ILE A 898 37.99 -38.82 -26.66
C ILE A 898 37.64 -37.94 -27.87
N HIS A 899 38.13 -36.69 -27.93
CA HIS A 899 37.90 -35.83 -29.09
C HIS A 899 38.51 -36.37 -30.40
N LYS A 900 39.60 -37.15 -30.36
CA LYS A 900 40.23 -37.75 -31.55
C LYS A 900 39.47 -38.98 -32.03
N GLU A 901 39.26 -39.96 -31.15
CA GLU A 901 38.64 -41.25 -31.51
C GLU A 901 37.19 -41.10 -31.98
N VAL A 902 36.44 -40.13 -31.39
CA VAL A 902 35.08 -39.79 -31.82
C VAL A 902 35.06 -39.12 -33.21
N ARG A 903 36.07 -38.33 -33.57
CA ARG A 903 36.21 -37.77 -34.93
C ARG A 903 36.59 -38.83 -35.96
N GLU A 904 37.37 -39.83 -35.57
CA GLU A 904 37.83 -40.94 -36.43
C GLU A 904 36.82 -42.09 -36.56
N LYS A 905 35.61 -41.97 -36.01
CA LYS A 905 34.59 -43.05 -35.92
C LYS A 905 35.04 -44.32 -35.16
N LYS A 906 36.18 -44.28 -34.46
CA LYS A 906 36.68 -45.38 -33.61
C LYS A 906 35.97 -45.44 -32.25
N ARG A 907 35.22 -44.39 -31.89
CA ARG A 907 34.44 -44.27 -30.64
C ARG A 907 33.15 -43.47 -30.87
N ILE A 908 32.13 -43.69 -30.04
CA ILE A 908 30.81 -43.03 -30.08
C ILE A 908 30.68 -42.06 -28.89
N LEU A 909 29.95 -40.95 -29.05
CA LEU A 909 29.71 -39.96 -27.99
C LEU A 909 28.29 -40.09 -27.42
N ASP A 910 28.13 -41.01 -26.48
CA ASP A 910 26.90 -41.18 -25.69
C ASP A 910 26.82 -40.24 -24.47
N GLU A 911 25.76 -40.40 -23.67
CA GLU A 911 25.49 -39.58 -22.48
C GLU A 911 26.56 -39.71 -21.40
N GLN A 912 27.12 -40.91 -21.17
CA GLN A 912 28.18 -41.12 -20.17
C GLN A 912 29.50 -40.48 -20.61
N ASN A 913 29.87 -40.66 -21.89
CA ASN A 913 31.05 -40.01 -22.46
C ASN A 913 30.90 -38.48 -22.52
N PHE A 914 29.68 -37.96 -22.69
CA PHE A 914 29.41 -36.52 -22.68
C PHE A 914 29.41 -35.90 -21.26
N GLU A 915 28.85 -36.56 -20.26
CA GLU A 915 28.90 -36.11 -18.87
C GLU A 915 30.33 -36.13 -18.32
N LEU A 916 31.10 -37.19 -18.60
CA LEU A 916 32.53 -37.28 -18.28
C LEU A 916 33.32 -36.13 -18.92
N LEU A 917 32.99 -35.77 -20.17
CA LEU A 917 33.59 -34.64 -20.88
C LEU A 917 33.24 -33.31 -20.18
N ILE A 918 31.96 -33.00 -19.94
CA ILE A 918 31.53 -31.74 -19.26
C ILE A 918 32.08 -31.62 -17.83
N TYR A 919 32.21 -32.73 -17.11
CA TYR A 919 32.85 -32.77 -15.79
C TYR A 919 34.34 -32.43 -15.89
N ALA A 920 35.07 -33.12 -16.78
CA ALA A 920 36.49 -32.88 -17.01
C ALA A 920 36.78 -31.45 -17.48
N GLU A 921 35.89 -30.84 -18.27
CA GLU A 921 36.01 -29.43 -18.65
C GLU A 921 35.78 -28.47 -17.47
N ASN A 922 34.80 -28.74 -16.59
CA ASN A 922 34.54 -27.91 -15.41
C ASN A 922 35.67 -27.94 -14.34
N LYS A 923 36.51 -28.98 -14.34
CA LYS A 923 37.69 -29.08 -13.47
C LYS A 923 38.89 -28.28 -13.95
N LYS A 924 38.88 -27.77 -15.19
CA LYS A 924 39.94 -26.90 -15.71
C LYS A 924 39.81 -25.49 -15.11
N SER A 925 40.89 -24.72 -15.13
CA SER A 925 40.94 -23.33 -14.66
C SER A 925 40.97 -22.31 -15.80
N GLY A 926 40.64 -21.05 -15.49
CA GLY A 926 40.73 -19.93 -16.43
C GLY A 926 39.86 -20.08 -17.69
N SER A 927 40.33 -19.52 -18.81
CA SER A 927 39.64 -19.55 -20.12
C SER A 927 39.48 -20.97 -20.69
N LYS A 928 40.39 -21.90 -20.37
CA LYS A 928 40.35 -23.29 -20.85
C LYS A 928 39.05 -24.00 -20.45
N ARG A 929 38.57 -23.79 -19.22
CA ARG A 929 37.27 -24.29 -18.73
C ARG A 929 36.11 -23.83 -19.60
N TYR A 930 35.99 -22.52 -19.80
CA TYR A 930 34.84 -21.94 -20.48
C TYR A 930 34.84 -22.27 -21.98
N ASN A 931 36.01 -22.34 -22.62
CA ASN A 931 36.13 -22.81 -24.00
C ASN A 931 35.71 -24.28 -24.12
N GLY A 932 36.23 -25.15 -23.25
CA GLY A 932 35.89 -26.57 -23.24
C GLY A 932 34.41 -26.85 -23.02
N ILE A 933 33.74 -26.11 -22.12
CA ILE A 933 32.28 -26.19 -21.94
C ILE A 933 31.55 -25.86 -23.26
N LEU A 934 31.97 -24.82 -23.98
CA LEU A 934 31.36 -24.46 -25.27
C LEU A 934 31.65 -25.50 -26.37
N ASP A 935 32.87 -26.02 -26.44
CA ASP A 935 33.29 -27.04 -27.42
C ASP A 935 32.59 -28.38 -27.17
N ALA A 936 32.40 -28.77 -25.92
CA ALA A 936 31.62 -29.94 -25.54
C ALA A 936 30.16 -29.79 -26.00
N TYR A 937 29.49 -28.67 -25.70
CA TYR A 937 28.13 -28.43 -26.21
C TYR A 937 28.06 -28.32 -27.74
N ALA A 938 29.10 -27.81 -28.41
CA ALA A 938 29.18 -27.77 -29.87
C ALA A 938 29.35 -29.17 -30.49
N LEU A 939 30.10 -30.06 -29.83
CA LEU A 939 30.22 -31.46 -30.23
C LEU A 939 28.90 -32.21 -30.00
N MET A 940 28.26 -32.02 -28.84
CA MET A 940 26.96 -32.61 -28.53
C MET A 940 25.86 -32.17 -29.49
N ALA A 941 25.91 -30.92 -29.99
CA ALA A 941 24.95 -30.44 -30.98
C ALA A 941 24.95 -31.23 -32.31
N LYS A 942 26.01 -32.00 -32.61
CA LYS A 942 26.07 -32.90 -33.77
C LYS A 942 25.31 -34.22 -33.56
N TYR A 943 25.18 -34.67 -32.32
CA TYR A 943 24.52 -35.92 -31.95
C TYR A 943 23.11 -35.70 -31.38
N ASN A 944 22.92 -34.67 -30.55
CA ASN A 944 21.64 -34.30 -29.95
C ASN A 944 21.52 -32.77 -29.74
N LYS A 945 21.04 -32.08 -30.78
CA LYS A 945 20.81 -30.62 -30.79
C LYS A 945 19.77 -30.15 -29.77
N ALA A 946 18.82 -30.99 -29.37
CA ALA A 946 17.75 -30.62 -28.44
C ALA A 946 18.25 -30.46 -27.01
N LYS A 947 19.14 -31.34 -26.54
CA LYS A 947 19.74 -31.26 -25.19
C LYS A 947 20.55 -29.97 -24.97
N THR A 948 21.09 -29.35 -26.04
CA THR A 948 21.84 -28.07 -25.93
C THR A 948 20.93 -26.82 -25.88
N GLN A 949 19.61 -26.98 -25.73
CA GLN A 949 18.62 -25.90 -25.88
C GLN A 949 17.71 -25.73 -24.65
N THR A 950 18.02 -26.37 -23.52
CA THR A 950 17.33 -26.16 -22.24
C THR A 950 17.64 -24.79 -21.64
N VAL A 951 16.85 -24.32 -20.66
CA VAL A 951 17.09 -23.02 -20.01
C VAL A 951 18.44 -23.02 -19.29
N GLU A 952 18.76 -24.12 -18.63
CA GLU A 952 19.97 -24.36 -17.85
C GLU A 952 21.21 -24.43 -18.75
N ALA A 953 21.13 -25.16 -19.88
CA ALA A 953 22.21 -25.24 -20.86
C ALA A 953 22.48 -23.86 -21.48
N LEU A 954 21.42 -23.11 -21.85
CA LEU A 954 21.54 -21.76 -22.38
C LEU A 954 22.12 -20.78 -21.34
N ILE A 955 21.77 -20.90 -20.06
CA ILE A 955 22.40 -20.09 -18.99
C ILE A 955 23.88 -20.44 -18.84
N ALA A 956 24.24 -21.74 -18.82
CA ALA A 956 25.62 -22.20 -18.70
C ALA A 956 26.49 -21.76 -19.90
N GLN A 957 25.98 -21.90 -21.13
CA GLN A 957 26.63 -21.42 -22.35
C GLN A 957 26.71 -19.89 -22.39
N GLY A 958 25.69 -19.19 -21.88
CA GLY A 958 25.67 -17.73 -21.74
C GLY A 958 26.78 -17.24 -20.81
N TYR A 959 26.87 -17.84 -19.62
CA TYR A 959 27.86 -17.53 -18.61
C TYR A 959 29.29 -17.85 -19.07
N ALA A 960 29.51 -19.04 -19.65
CA ALA A 960 30.80 -19.40 -20.22
C ALA A 960 31.23 -18.44 -21.34
N ALA A 961 30.32 -18.08 -22.24
CA ALA A 961 30.59 -17.09 -23.28
C ALA A 961 30.90 -15.70 -22.69
N GLU A 962 30.22 -15.26 -21.63
CA GLU A 962 30.47 -13.98 -20.98
C GLU A 962 31.84 -13.92 -20.29
N LYS A 963 32.22 -14.99 -19.56
CA LYS A 963 33.54 -15.08 -18.90
C LYS A 963 34.72 -15.15 -19.88
N LEU A 964 34.46 -15.51 -21.13
CA LEU A 964 35.42 -15.44 -22.25
C LEU A 964 35.44 -14.09 -22.98
N GLY A 965 34.66 -13.09 -22.53
CA GLY A 965 34.50 -11.82 -23.26
C GLY A 965 33.62 -11.92 -24.52
N GLY A 966 33.02 -13.08 -24.78
CA GLY A 966 32.14 -13.39 -25.92
C GLY A 966 30.73 -12.78 -25.79
N TYR A 967 30.63 -11.49 -25.42
CA TYR A 967 29.38 -10.82 -25.05
C TYR A 967 28.26 -10.92 -26.10
N LYS A 968 28.58 -11.01 -27.41
CA LYS A 968 27.59 -11.22 -28.48
C LYS A 968 26.95 -12.62 -28.42
N ARG A 969 27.73 -13.66 -28.09
CA ARG A 969 27.23 -15.03 -27.90
C ARG A 969 26.45 -15.14 -26.59
N ALA A 970 26.96 -14.56 -25.50
CA ALA A 970 26.28 -14.50 -24.20
C ALA A 970 24.85 -13.92 -24.31
N LYS A 971 24.69 -12.78 -25.02
CA LYS A 971 23.38 -12.20 -25.34
C LYS A 971 22.44 -13.16 -26.05
N GLY A 972 22.93 -13.88 -27.07
CA GLY A 972 22.15 -14.85 -27.82
C GLY A 972 21.59 -15.95 -26.91
N TYR A 973 22.45 -16.50 -26.05
CA TYR A 973 22.09 -17.54 -25.11
C TYR A 973 21.12 -17.04 -24.02
N TYR A 974 21.42 -15.94 -23.32
CA TYR A 974 20.52 -15.40 -22.29
C TYR A 974 19.18 -14.90 -22.86
N ARG A 975 19.14 -14.35 -24.09
CA ARG A 975 17.90 -13.97 -24.77
C ARG A 975 17.05 -15.20 -25.10
N ASN A 976 17.67 -16.30 -25.51
CA ASN A 976 16.98 -17.56 -25.76
C ASN A 976 16.50 -18.23 -24.46
N ALA A 977 17.25 -18.11 -23.37
CA ALA A 977 16.79 -18.50 -22.03
C ALA A 977 15.58 -17.66 -21.61
N LEU A 978 15.64 -16.32 -21.69
CA LEU A 978 14.55 -15.42 -21.29
C LEU A 978 13.25 -15.64 -22.08
N LYS A 979 13.34 -16.04 -23.36
CA LYS A 979 12.19 -16.47 -24.17
C LYS A 979 11.54 -17.77 -23.66
N LYS A 980 12.33 -18.67 -23.09
CA LYS A 980 11.91 -20.01 -22.62
C LYS A 980 11.48 -20.02 -21.16
N VAL A 981 11.88 -19.03 -20.35
CA VAL A 981 11.43 -18.91 -18.94
C VAL A 981 9.94 -18.53 -18.86
N PRO A 982 9.10 -19.34 -18.18
CA PRO A 982 7.68 -19.03 -17.97
C PRO A 982 7.43 -17.78 -17.12
N ASP A 983 6.38 -17.02 -17.43
CA ASP A 983 5.97 -15.78 -16.74
C ASP A 983 5.77 -15.96 -15.22
N LYS A 984 5.48 -17.17 -14.74
CA LYS A 984 5.34 -17.49 -13.31
C LYS A 984 6.64 -17.39 -12.51
N ASN A 985 7.81 -17.55 -13.14
CA ASN A 985 9.10 -17.46 -12.45
C ASN A 985 9.66 -16.03 -12.51
N VAL A 986 9.00 -15.12 -11.79
CA VAL A 986 9.31 -13.68 -11.78
C VAL A 986 10.79 -13.44 -11.48
N ASN A 987 11.34 -14.11 -10.46
CA ASN A 987 12.73 -13.92 -10.04
C ASN A 987 13.74 -14.30 -11.12
N LEU A 988 13.54 -15.44 -11.80
CA LEU A 988 14.43 -15.86 -12.90
C LEU A 988 14.28 -14.96 -14.14
N VAL A 989 13.07 -14.45 -14.41
CA VAL A 989 12.85 -13.42 -15.45
C VAL A 989 13.64 -12.16 -15.11
N LEU A 990 13.58 -11.66 -13.88
CA LEU A 990 14.31 -10.47 -13.44
C LEU A 990 15.83 -10.68 -13.44
N GLN A 991 16.32 -11.86 -13.04
CA GLN A 991 17.74 -12.21 -13.11
C GLN A 991 18.25 -12.17 -14.55
N LEU A 992 17.56 -12.84 -15.50
CA LEU A 992 17.94 -12.84 -16.91
C LEU A 992 17.81 -11.46 -17.57
N VAL A 993 16.83 -10.66 -17.15
CA VAL A 993 16.74 -9.25 -17.52
C VAL A 993 17.97 -8.49 -17.03
N GLY A 994 18.41 -8.70 -15.78
CA GLY A 994 19.60 -8.06 -15.22
C GLY A 994 20.92 -8.43 -15.91
N GLU A 995 21.11 -9.70 -16.30
CA GLU A 995 22.26 -10.12 -17.13
C GLU A 995 22.22 -9.45 -18.51
N LEU A 996 21.05 -9.48 -19.17
CA LEU A 996 20.86 -8.85 -20.48
C LEU A 996 20.98 -7.32 -20.44
N THR A 997 20.57 -6.67 -19.35
CA THR A 997 20.74 -5.22 -19.14
C THR A 997 22.21 -4.83 -19.24
N ARG A 998 23.06 -5.40 -18.38
CA ARG A 998 24.52 -5.14 -18.38
C ARG A 998 25.12 -5.35 -19.76
N LEU A 999 24.71 -6.42 -20.43
CA LEU A 999 25.22 -6.77 -21.76
C LEU A 999 24.75 -5.79 -22.86
N TYR A 1000 23.47 -5.42 -22.90
CA TYR A 1000 22.93 -4.52 -23.94
C TYR A 1000 23.35 -3.07 -23.73
N GLU A 1001 23.42 -2.58 -22.49
CA GLU A 1001 23.96 -1.25 -22.16
C GLU A 1001 25.41 -1.13 -22.62
N ARG A 1002 26.24 -2.15 -22.34
CA ARG A 1002 27.65 -2.20 -22.78
C ARG A 1002 27.83 -2.13 -24.30
N SER A 1003 26.87 -2.61 -25.10
CA SER A 1003 26.92 -2.46 -26.57
C SER A 1003 26.04 -1.35 -27.11
N LYS A 1004 25.44 -0.52 -26.25
CA LYS A 1004 24.49 0.53 -26.64
C LYS A 1004 23.30 0.01 -27.48
N ASP A 1005 22.91 -1.26 -27.33
CA ASP A 1005 21.76 -1.86 -28.04
C ASP A 1005 20.47 -1.59 -27.26
N TYR A 1006 20.06 -0.33 -27.28
CA TYR A 1006 18.92 0.13 -26.52
C TYR A 1006 17.58 -0.43 -27.06
N LYS A 1007 17.53 -0.86 -28.33
CA LYS A 1007 16.33 -1.47 -28.93
C LYS A 1007 16.06 -2.85 -28.32
N LEU A 1008 17.07 -3.70 -28.17
CA LEU A 1008 16.89 -4.99 -27.48
C LEU A 1008 16.81 -4.84 -25.95
N LEU A 1009 17.45 -3.82 -25.37
CA LEU A 1009 17.27 -3.48 -23.95
C LEU A 1009 15.81 -3.13 -23.63
N ILE A 1010 15.17 -2.27 -24.43
CA ILE A 1010 13.75 -1.91 -24.28
C ILE A 1010 12.85 -3.15 -24.34
N ASN A 1011 13.04 -4.04 -25.32
CA ASN A 1011 12.25 -5.27 -25.42
C ASN A 1011 12.44 -6.18 -24.18
N THR A 1012 13.62 -6.13 -23.57
CA THR A 1012 13.96 -6.88 -22.34
C THR A 1012 13.26 -6.25 -21.12
N TYR A 1013 13.22 -4.92 -21.02
CA TYR A 1013 12.46 -4.20 -20.01
C TYR A 1013 10.93 -4.34 -20.19
N GLU A 1014 10.42 -4.42 -21.41
CA GLU A 1014 8.99 -4.70 -21.66
C GLU A 1014 8.58 -6.10 -21.16
N ARG A 1015 9.49 -7.09 -21.25
CA ARG A 1015 9.30 -8.43 -20.65
C ARG A 1015 9.21 -8.35 -19.12
N ALA A 1016 10.10 -7.59 -18.48
CA ALA A 1016 10.06 -7.36 -17.03
C ALA A 1016 8.77 -6.63 -16.60
N TYR A 1017 8.42 -5.53 -17.29
CA TYR A 1017 7.18 -4.76 -17.06
C TYR A 1017 5.93 -5.65 -17.13
N LYS A 1018 5.81 -6.49 -18.16
CA LYS A 1018 4.65 -7.38 -18.36
C LYS A 1018 4.48 -8.38 -17.21
N VAL A 1019 5.58 -8.96 -16.72
CA VAL A 1019 5.56 -9.95 -15.63
C VAL A 1019 5.31 -9.26 -14.28
N LEU A 1020 6.00 -8.16 -13.99
CA LEU A 1020 5.82 -7.38 -12.76
C LEU A 1020 4.41 -6.78 -12.63
N LYS A 1021 3.81 -6.30 -13.72
CA LYS A 1021 2.43 -5.78 -13.73
C LYS A 1021 1.39 -6.84 -13.35
N LYS A 1022 1.69 -8.13 -13.58
CA LYS A 1022 0.83 -9.26 -13.21
C LYS A 1022 1.19 -9.86 -11.83
N SER A 1023 2.27 -9.42 -11.20
CA SER A 1023 2.73 -9.96 -9.91
C SER A 1023 2.06 -9.23 -8.74
N SER A 1024 1.55 -10.01 -7.79
CA SER A 1024 0.99 -9.51 -6.53
C SER A 1024 2.05 -9.01 -5.54
N GLN A 1025 3.31 -9.46 -5.71
CA GLN A 1025 4.41 -9.30 -4.76
C GLN A 1025 5.18 -7.97 -4.91
N HIS A 1026 5.21 -7.40 -6.11
CA HIS A 1026 6.05 -6.24 -6.47
C HIS A 1026 5.23 -5.05 -7.02
N LYS A 1027 4.20 -4.64 -6.26
CA LYS A 1027 3.07 -3.79 -6.73
C LYS A 1027 3.43 -2.46 -7.41
N LYS A 1028 4.64 -1.93 -7.27
CA LYS A 1028 5.09 -0.67 -7.94
C LYS A 1028 6.36 -0.78 -8.79
N GLU A 1029 7.08 -1.90 -8.77
CA GLU A 1029 8.38 -2.01 -9.48
C GLU A 1029 8.24 -1.98 -11.01
N HIS A 1030 7.07 -2.32 -11.54
CA HIS A 1030 6.78 -2.16 -12.97
C HIS A 1030 6.86 -0.69 -13.42
N LEU A 1031 6.61 0.29 -12.53
CA LEU A 1031 6.75 1.72 -12.85
C LEU A 1031 8.22 2.08 -13.15
N THR A 1032 9.18 1.47 -12.45
CA THR A 1032 10.62 1.64 -12.70
C THR A 1032 11.00 1.15 -14.10
N TYR A 1033 10.50 -0.01 -14.51
CA TYR A 1033 10.75 -0.51 -15.87
C TYR A 1033 10.04 0.32 -16.94
N ALA A 1034 8.85 0.87 -16.67
CA ALA A 1034 8.21 1.83 -17.57
C ALA A 1034 9.04 3.12 -17.74
N TYR A 1035 9.64 3.62 -16.65
CA TYR A 1035 10.56 4.76 -16.68
C TYR A 1035 11.79 4.48 -17.54
N LEU A 1036 12.46 3.34 -17.30
CA LEU A 1036 13.66 2.94 -18.05
C LEU A 1036 13.37 2.79 -19.56
N ILE A 1037 12.22 2.21 -19.93
CA ILE A 1037 11.79 2.14 -21.33
C ILE A 1037 11.61 3.55 -21.91
N GLY A 1038 10.88 4.44 -21.19
CA GLY A 1038 10.66 5.82 -21.62
C GLY A 1038 11.97 6.60 -21.79
N TYR A 1039 12.89 6.45 -20.84
CA TYR A 1039 14.21 7.08 -20.83
C TYR A 1039 15.04 6.67 -22.05
N HIS A 1040 15.24 5.37 -22.29
CA HIS A 1040 16.02 4.91 -23.45
C HIS A 1040 15.34 5.22 -24.79
N GLN A 1041 14.01 5.23 -24.85
CA GLN A 1041 13.29 5.68 -26.04
C GLN A 1041 13.51 7.17 -26.32
N SER A 1042 13.60 8.01 -25.29
CA SER A 1042 13.89 9.44 -25.42
C SER A 1042 15.36 9.68 -25.74
N SER A 1043 16.24 9.43 -24.77
CA SER A 1043 17.64 9.87 -24.77
C SER A 1043 18.49 9.14 -25.82
N ASN A 1044 18.22 7.85 -26.04
CA ASN A 1044 19.13 7.01 -26.83
C ASN A 1044 18.57 6.64 -28.22
N LEU A 1045 17.25 6.49 -28.36
CA LEU A 1045 16.61 6.19 -29.64
C LEU A 1045 15.93 7.40 -30.30
N LYS A 1046 15.82 8.56 -29.62
CA LYS A 1046 15.15 9.78 -30.10
C LYS A 1046 13.68 9.56 -30.54
N GLN A 1047 13.01 8.52 -30.03
CA GLN A 1047 11.64 8.13 -30.35
C GLN A 1047 10.62 8.86 -29.46
N THR A 1048 10.61 10.19 -29.52
CA THR A 1048 9.81 11.11 -28.66
C THR A 1048 8.35 10.67 -28.47
N LYS A 1049 7.64 10.31 -29.55
CA LYS A 1049 6.24 9.84 -29.50
C LYS A 1049 6.04 8.60 -28.62
N LYS A 1050 6.96 7.62 -28.66
CA LYS A 1050 6.87 6.38 -27.86
C LYS A 1050 7.38 6.60 -26.44
N ALA A 1051 8.47 7.35 -26.29
CA ALA A 1051 9.02 7.75 -25.00
C ALA A 1051 7.95 8.40 -24.13
N ARG A 1052 7.18 9.34 -24.70
CA ARG A 1052 6.04 9.99 -24.07
C ARG A 1052 4.99 9.01 -23.52
N ILE A 1053 4.67 7.94 -24.26
CA ILE A 1053 3.70 6.91 -23.82
C ILE A 1053 4.23 6.13 -22.62
N TRP A 1054 5.51 5.76 -22.64
CA TRP A 1054 6.12 4.99 -21.55
C TRP A 1054 6.39 5.83 -20.30
N MET A 1055 6.79 7.09 -20.45
CA MET A 1055 6.87 8.03 -19.32
C MET A 1055 5.50 8.28 -18.67
N MET A 1056 4.41 8.34 -19.45
CA MET A 1056 3.05 8.38 -18.88
C MET A 1056 2.66 7.12 -18.10
N ARG A 1057 3.19 5.95 -18.48
CA ARG A 1057 2.98 4.69 -17.73
C ARG A 1057 3.87 4.56 -16.49
N ALA A 1058 4.93 5.36 -16.42
CA ALA A 1058 5.82 5.44 -15.26
C ALA A 1058 5.30 6.40 -14.18
N ASP A 1059 4.53 7.41 -14.57
CA ASP A 1059 3.89 8.36 -13.64
C ASP A 1059 2.68 7.72 -12.93
N GLY A 1060 2.94 7.08 -11.78
CA GLY A 1060 1.93 6.53 -10.89
C GLY A 1060 1.24 7.57 -9.98
N GLY A 1061 1.45 8.87 -10.22
CA GLY A 1061 0.92 9.96 -9.40
C GLY A 1061 1.66 10.18 -8.06
N GLY A 1062 2.74 9.43 -7.80
CA GLY A 1062 3.55 9.59 -6.60
C GLY A 1062 4.58 10.73 -6.68
N ILE A 1063 5.47 10.73 -5.68
CA ILE A 1063 6.58 11.70 -5.51
C ILE A 1063 7.96 11.02 -5.56
N SER A 1064 8.06 9.78 -6.04
CA SER A 1064 9.38 9.17 -6.26
C SER A 1064 10.14 9.91 -7.36
N SER A 1065 11.48 9.90 -7.27
CA SER A 1065 12.34 10.60 -8.24
C SER A 1065 12.00 10.21 -9.69
N GLN A 1066 11.78 8.92 -9.95
CA GLN A 1066 11.41 8.40 -11.27
C GLN A 1066 10.02 8.85 -11.74
N GLU A 1067 9.00 8.89 -10.86
CA GLU A 1067 7.65 9.37 -11.22
C GLU A 1067 7.67 10.87 -11.54
N LEU A 1068 8.39 11.67 -10.75
CA LEU A 1068 8.52 13.10 -10.97
C LEU A 1068 9.31 13.42 -12.24
N GLN A 1069 10.44 12.73 -12.45
CA GLN A 1069 11.23 12.82 -13.69
C GLN A 1069 10.39 12.43 -14.90
N ALA A 1070 9.63 11.33 -14.85
CA ALA A 1070 8.78 10.90 -15.96
C ALA A 1070 7.73 11.97 -16.33
N SER A 1071 7.04 12.52 -15.34
CA SER A 1071 6.00 13.54 -15.57
C SER A 1071 6.59 14.85 -16.10
N PHE A 1072 7.76 15.26 -15.59
CA PHE A 1072 8.52 16.42 -16.06
C PHE A 1072 8.98 16.24 -17.52
N TRP A 1073 9.58 15.10 -17.87
CA TRP A 1073 9.98 14.77 -19.24
C TRP A 1073 8.79 14.76 -20.23
N VAL A 1074 7.61 14.29 -19.82
CA VAL A 1074 6.40 14.39 -20.65
C VAL A 1074 6.00 15.83 -20.90
N ALA A 1075 6.18 16.73 -19.94
CA ALA A 1075 5.91 18.16 -20.12
C ALA A 1075 6.95 18.83 -21.04
N GLN A 1076 8.23 18.46 -20.94
CA GLN A 1076 9.27 18.91 -21.87
C GLN A 1076 8.98 18.45 -23.31
N LEU A 1077 8.63 17.17 -23.52
CA LEU A 1077 8.22 16.65 -24.83
C LEU A 1077 6.93 17.29 -25.36
N ASP A 1078 5.98 17.67 -24.49
CA ASP A 1078 4.81 18.47 -24.88
C ASP A 1078 5.20 19.93 -25.23
N ARG A 1079 6.25 20.51 -24.62
CA ARG A 1079 6.80 21.84 -24.95
C ARG A 1079 7.52 21.83 -26.30
N GLU A 1080 8.43 20.88 -26.53
CA GLU A 1080 9.17 20.70 -27.80
C GLU A 1080 8.23 20.49 -28.99
N ALA A 1081 7.09 19.82 -28.77
CA ALA A 1081 6.05 19.64 -29.78
C ALA A 1081 5.12 20.87 -29.95
N ASN A 1082 5.52 22.06 -29.50
CA ASN A 1082 4.74 23.32 -29.46
C ASN A 1082 3.35 23.21 -28.79
N LYS A 1083 3.13 22.24 -27.91
CA LYS A 1083 1.86 22.05 -27.17
C LYS A 1083 1.91 22.76 -25.81
N THR A 1084 2.25 24.05 -25.85
CA THR A 1084 2.48 24.92 -24.68
C THR A 1084 1.41 24.82 -23.60
N ASN A 1085 0.12 24.75 -23.99
CA ASN A 1085 -0.99 24.60 -23.03
C ASN A 1085 -1.00 23.22 -22.32
N LYS A 1086 -0.57 22.15 -23.00
CA LYS A 1086 -0.47 20.79 -22.42
C LYS A 1086 0.75 20.67 -21.49
N ALA A 1087 1.89 21.22 -21.90
CA ALA A 1087 3.08 21.33 -21.05
C ALA A 1087 2.77 22.15 -19.76
N LEU A 1088 2.14 23.31 -19.91
CA LEU A 1088 1.74 24.17 -18.79
C LEU A 1088 0.75 23.47 -17.83
N LYS A 1089 -0.20 22.69 -18.35
CA LYS A 1089 -1.12 21.89 -17.51
C LYS A 1089 -0.36 20.85 -16.68
N ARG A 1090 0.54 20.09 -17.32
CA ARG A 1090 1.32 19.04 -16.64
C ARG A 1090 2.25 19.59 -15.57
N LEU A 1091 2.97 20.68 -15.85
CA LEU A 1091 3.87 21.28 -14.88
C LEU A 1091 3.13 21.86 -13.66
N LYS A 1092 1.87 22.29 -13.82
CA LYS A 1092 1.01 22.65 -12.67
C LYS A 1092 0.63 21.42 -11.85
N GLU A 1093 0.07 20.40 -12.49
CA GLU A 1093 -0.28 19.12 -11.85
C GLU A 1093 0.91 18.46 -11.13
N LEU A 1094 2.12 18.72 -11.62
CA LEU A 1094 3.37 18.28 -11.02
C LEU A 1094 3.82 19.18 -9.85
N ALA A 1095 3.72 20.50 -9.99
CA ALA A 1095 4.01 21.47 -8.91
C ALA A 1095 3.03 21.37 -7.73
N ASP A 1096 1.79 20.93 -7.97
CA ASP A 1096 0.77 20.69 -6.94
C ASP A 1096 1.05 19.41 -6.12
N ARG A 1097 2.02 18.57 -6.53
CA ARG A 1097 2.49 17.46 -5.71
C ARG A 1097 3.34 17.99 -4.54
N LYS A 1098 3.34 17.26 -3.42
CA LYS A 1098 4.11 17.61 -2.21
C LYS A 1098 5.60 17.32 -2.38
N ILE A 1099 6.24 18.02 -3.30
CA ILE A 1099 7.68 17.98 -3.58
C ILE A 1099 8.39 18.91 -2.59
N GLU A 1100 9.59 18.53 -2.13
CA GLU A 1100 10.39 19.37 -1.23
C GLU A 1100 10.91 20.62 -1.94
N VAL A 1101 10.77 21.77 -1.27
CA VAL A 1101 11.01 23.13 -1.82
C VAL A 1101 12.46 23.36 -2.26
N ASN A 1102 13.41 22.63 -1.67
CA ASN A 1102 14.84 22.71 -2.02
C ASN A 1102 15.30 21.58 -2.95
N SER A 1103 14.39 20.73 -3.44
CA SER A 1103 14.76 19.65 -4.36
C SER A 1103 15.05 20.18 -5.77
N SER A 1104 16.03 19.57 -6.44
CA SER A 1104 16.39 19.86 -7.84
C SER A 1104 15.17 19.91 -8.76
N MET A 1105 14.25 18.94 -8.60
CA MET A 1105 13.04 18.83 -9.38
C MET A 1105 12.05 19.99 -9.17
N TYR A 1106 11.85 20.44 -7.91
CA TYR A 1106 10.98 21.58 -7.61
C TYR A 1106 11.47 22.87 -8.27
N VAL A 1107 12.78 23.09 -8.24
CA VAL A 1107 13.45 24.24 -8.89
C VAL A 1107 13.27 24.18 -10.41
N GLN A 1108 13.50 23.02 -11.03
CA GLN A 1108 13.33 22.83 -12.48
C GLN A 1108 11.87 23.01 -12.93
N ILE A 1109 10.89 22.46 -12.20
CA ILE A 1109 9.45 22.63 -12.49
C ILE A 1109 9.05 24.11 -12.47
N HIS A 1110 9.46 24.86 -11.44
CA HIS A 1110 9.12 26.28 -11.35
C HIS A 1110 9.88 27.14 -12.37
N PHE A 1111 11.10 26.78 -12.75
CA PHE A 1111 11.82 27.47 -13.82
C PHE A 1111 11.13 27.30 -15.18
N GLU A 1112 10.69 26.08 -15.49
CA GLU A 1112 9.93 25.77 -16.70
C GLU A 1112 8.55 26.44 -16.70
N LEU A 1113 7.83 26.45 -15.58
CA LEU A 1113 6.57 27.21 -15.44
C LEU A 1113 6.79 28.71 -15.67
N GLY A 1114 7.82 29.30 -15.06
CA GLY A 1114 8.19 30.70 -15.27
C GLY A 1114 8.41 31.00 -16.75
N THR A 1115 9.17 30.14 -17.43
CA THR A 1115 9.51 30.27 -18.86
C THR A 1115 8.30 30.08 -19.79
N LEU A 1116 7.40 29.14 -19.51
CA LEU A 1116 6.16 28.97 -20.28
C LEU A 1116 5.16 30.12 -20.06
N TYR A 1117 5.13 30.73 -18.87
CA TYR A 1117 4.32 31.93 -18.65
C TYR A 1117 4.94 33.18 -19.28
N HIS A 1118 6.27 33.28 -19.30
CA HIS A 1118 7.01 34.35 -19.97
C HIS A 1118 6.69 34.34 -21.47
N SER A 1119 6.82 33.19 -22.14
CA SER A 1119 6.51 33.05 -23.58
C SER A 1119 5.03 33.22 -23.95
N LYS A 1120 4.14 33.32 -22.95
CA LYS A 1120 2.71 33.65 -23.12
C LYS A 1120 2.35 35.03 -22.56
N GLU A 1121 3.35 35.89 -22.33
CA GLU A 1121 3.20 37.26 -21.82
C GLU A 1121 2.42 37.36 -20.49
N LYS A 1122 2.38 36.28 -19.71
CA LYS A 1122 1.74 36.25 -18.38
C LYS A 1122 2.73 36.73 -17.33
N TRP A 1123 3.19 37.97 -17.50
CA TRP A 1123 4.27 38.62 -16.75
C TRP A 1123 4.20 38.41 -15.23
N LYS A 1124 3.02 38.59 -14.62
CA LYS A 1124 2.82 38.37 -13.16
C LYS A 1124 3.01 36.90 -12.74
N SER A 1125 2.57 35.94 -13.56
CA SER A 1125 2.72 34.49 -13.29
C SER A 1125 4.15 34.01 -13.57
N ALA A 1126 4.78 34.52 -14.63
CA ALA A 1126 6.20 34.29 -14.92
C ALA A 1126 7.09 34.77 -13.76
N LEU A 1127 6.86 36.01 -13.33
CA LEU A 1127 7.58 36.63 -12.21
C LEU A 1127 7.40 35.85 -10.90
N TYR A 1128 6.18 35.38 -10.59
CA TYR A 1128 5.93 34.57 -9.40
C TYR A 1128 6.80 33.31 -9.36
N HIS A 1129 6.85 32.54 -10.46
CA HIS A 1129 7.63 31.31 -10.51
C HIS A 1129 9.14 31.55 -10.58
N TYR A 1130 9.60 32.58 -11.32
CA TYR A 1130 11.02 32.95 -11.30
C TYR A 1130 11.49 33.42 -9.92
N ARG A 1131 10.64 34.12 -9.15
CA ARG A 1131 10.95 34.49 -7.76
C ARG A 1131 11.05 33.29 -6.82
N ILE A 1132 10.32 32.20 -7.06
CA ILE A 1132 10.48 30.94 -6.31
C ILE A 1132 11.88 30.35 -6.59
N VAL A 1133 12.24 30.24 -7.86
CA VAL A 1133 13.55 29.70 -8.29
C VAL A 1133 14.71 30.56 -7.79
N ALA A 1134 14.60 31.89 -7.89
CA ALA A 1134 15.62 32.83 -7.43
C ALA A 1134 15.88 32.74 -5.91
N LYS A 1135 14.86 32.38 -5.12
CA LYS A 1135 14.95 32.27 -3.64
C LYS A 1135 15.26 30.87 -3.12
N ALA A 1136 15.29 29.85 -3.97
CA ALA A 1136 15.60 28.48 -3.55
C ALA A 1136 17.08 28.35 -3.15
N SER A 1137 17.37 27.53 -2.13
CA SER A 1137 18.74 27.11 -1.84
C SER A 1137 19.08 25.93 -2.75
N VAL A 1138 19.98 26.13 -3.72
CA VAL A 1138 20.23 25.16 -4.80
C VAL A 1138 21.68 24.66 -4.82
N PRO A 1139 21.93 23.37 -5.19
CA PRO A 1139 23.26 22.86 -5.47
C PRO A 1139 23.97 23.64 -6.59
N ALA A 1140 25.31 23.57 -6.62
CA ALA A 1140 26.14 24.31 -7.58
C ALA A 1140 25.70 24.13 -9.05
N GLU A 1141 25.32 22.90 -9.41
CA GLU A 1141 24.82 22.48 -10.73
C GLU A 1141 23.56 23.23 -11.20
N LEU A 1142 22.78 23.82 -10.28
CA LEU A 1142 21.54 24.53 -10.59
C LEU A 1142 21.63 26.05 -10.41
N LYS A 1143 22.79 26.59 -10.00
CA LYS A 1143 23.01 28.05 -9.88
C LYS A 1143 22.72 28.78 -11.20
N GLN A 1144 22.96 28.15 -12.34
CA GLN A 1144 22.63 28.75 -13.65
C GLN A 1144 21.13 29.04 -13.80
N PHE A 1145 20.25 28.12 -13.39
CA PHE A 1145 18.80 28.32 -13.40
C PHE A 1145 18.38 29.41 -12.40
N GLN A 1146 18.99 29.45 -11.22
CA GLN A 1146 18.75 30.48 -10.20
C GLN A 1146 19.15 31.88 -10.71
N ASN A 1147 20.35 32.03 -11.25
CA ASN A 1147 20.86 33.29 -11.80
C ASN A 1147 20.00 33.77 -12.98
N THR A 1148 19.66 32.87 -13.90
CA THR A 1148 18.78 33.17 -15.05
C THR A 1148 17.38 33.60 -14.58
N ALA A 1149 16.81 32.91 -13.59
CA ALA A 1149 15.52 33.29 -13.01
C ALA A 1149 15.58 34.65 -12.30
N MET A 1150 16.67 34.96 -11.58
CA MET A 1150 16.84 36.25 -10.92
C MET A 1150 16.98 37.40 -11.92
N GLN A 1151 17.72 37.18 -13.02
CA GLN A 1151 17.80 38.15 -14.12
C GLN A 1151 16.44 38.35 -14.79
N LYS A 1152 15.76 37.27 -15.20
CA LYS A 1152 14.43 37.35 -15.84
C LYS A 1152 13.37 37.96 -14.91
N ALA A 1153 13.46 37.73 -13.60
CA ALA A 1153 12.60 38.40 -12.63
C ALA A 1153 12.85 39.93 -12.59
N LYS A 1154 14.12 40.37 -12.57
CA LYS A 1154 14.48 41.81 -12.62
C LYS A 1154 14.03 42.47 -13.92
N GLU A 1155 14.20 41.81 -15.07
CA GLU A 1155 13.73 42.30 -16.38
C GLU A 1155 12.20 42.50 -16.39
N ILE A 1156 11.44 41.50 -15.95
CA ILE A 1156 9.98 41.57 -15.89
C ILE A 1156 9.51 42.62 -14.86
N GLU A 1157 10.20 42.78 -13.72
CA GLU A 1157 9.90 43.83 -12.74
C GLU A 1157 10.14 45.24 -13.30
N LYS A 1158 11.21 45.44 -14.08
CA LYS A 1158 11.47 46.74 -14.75
C LYS A 1158 10.40 47.06 -15.79
N TYR A 1159 10.01 46.07 -16.60
CA TYR A 1159 8.96 46.18 -17.61
C TYR A 1159 7.56 46.46 -17.00
N LEU A 1160 7.20 45.74 -15.93
CA LEU A 1160 5.94 45.99 -15.22
C LEU A 1160 5.91 47.36 -14.52
N LYS A 1161 7.07 47.90 -14.13
CA LYS A 1161 7.17 49.28 -13.61
C LYS A 1161 7.00 50.33 -14.71
N SER A 1162 7.59 50.15 -15.89
CA SER A 1162 7.42 51.13 -16.99
C SER A 1162 5.97 51.23 -17.47
N ILE A 1163 5.24 50.11 -17.54
CA ILE A 1163 3.80 50.12 -17.87
C ILE A 1163 2.95 50.80 -16.78
N ALA A 1164 3.41 50.80 -15.53
CA ALA A 1164 2.73 51.45 -14.40
C ALA A 1164 3.04 52.95 -14.28
N VAL A 1165 3.92 53.49 -15.13
CA VAL A 1165 4.23 54.93 -15.24
C VAL A 1165 3.64 55.52 -16.53
N SER A 1166 3.26 54.70 -17.50
CA SER A 1166 2.52 55.10 -18.72
C SER A 1166 0.99 54.97 -18.57
N LYS A 1167 0.48 55.10 -17.34
CA LYS A 1167 -0.95 55.08 -16.96
C LYS A 1167 -1.16 56.01 -15.77
#